data_AF-A0A8C9C9X6-F1
#
_entry.id   AF-A0A8C9C9X6-F1
#
_cell.length_a   1.000
_cell.length_b   1.000
_cell.length_c   1.000
_cell.angle_alpha   90.00
_cell.angle_beta   90.00
_cell.angle_gamma   90.00
#
_symmetry.space_group_name_H-M   'P 1'
#
loop_
_entity.id
_entity.type
_entity.pdbx_description
1 polymer ?
#
loop_
_entity_poly.entity_id
_entity_poly.type
_entity_poly.pdbx_seq_one_letter_code
_entity_poly.pdbx_strand_id
1 'polypeptide(L)'
;GWDDDEMVLQCSAMVLKEQLKLCLAAEGFGNRLCFLEPTSNAQNVPPDLAICCFVLEQSLSVRALQEMLANTVEAGEGRKGSSQGGGHRTLLYGHAILLRHSHSGMYLSCLTTSRSMTDKLAFDVGLQEDATGEACWWTTHPASKQRSEGEKVRVGDDLILVSVSSERYLHLSTASGELQVDASFMQTLWNMNPICSGCEEGYVTGGHVLRLFHGHMDECLTISPADSDDQRRLWCPWENWGASDLSLVLTLCSWSGSHLRWGQPLRIRHVTTGRYLALVEDQGLVVVDASKAHTKATSFCFRISKEKLDTAPKRDVEGMGPPEIKYGESLCFVQHVASGLWLTYAAPDPKALRLGVLKKKAILHQEGHMDDALSLTRCQQEESQAARMIYSTGGLYNHFIKGLDSFSGKPRGSGSPAGTALPLEGVILSLQDLIGYFEPPSEELQHEEKQGKLRSLRNRQSLFQEEGMLSLVLNCIDRLNVYTTAAHFAEFAGEEAAESWKEIVNLLYEILASLIRGNRANCALFSNNLDWLVSKLDRLEASSGILEVLYCVLIESPEVLNIIQENHIKSIISLLDKHGRNHKVLDVLCSLCVCNGVAVRSNQDLITENLLPGRELLLQTNLINFVTSIRPNIFVGRAEGSTQYLKWYFEVMVDEVAPFLTAQATHLRVGWALTEGYSPYPGGGEGWGGNGVGDDLYSYGFDGLHLWTGHVPRLVTSPGQHLLAPEDVVSCCLDLSVPSISFRINGCPVQGVFEAFNLDGLFFPVVSFSAGVKVRFLLGGRHGEFKFLPPPGYAPCHEAVLPRERLHLEPIKEYRREGPRGPHLVGPSRCLSHTDFVPCPVDTVQIVLPPHLEGIREKLAENIHELWALTRIEQGWTYGPVRDDNKRLHPCLVDFHSLPEPERNYNLQMSGETLKTLLALGCHVGMADEKAEDNLKKTKLPKTYMMSNGYKPAPLDLSHVRLTPAQTMLVDRLAENGHNVWARDRVAQGWTYSSVRSLSRSLLPL
;
A
#
# COMPACT_ATOMS: atom_id res chain seq x y z
N GLY A 1 49.22 -18.48 -19.12
CA GLY A 1 47.95 -17.93 -19.62
C GLY A 1 47.71 -16.63 -18.89
N TRP A 2 46.60 -15.97 -19.17
CA TRP A 2 46.17 -14.78 -18.41
C TRP A 2 44.87 -15.03 -17.63
N ASP A 3 44.09 -16.08 -17.95
CA ASP A 3 42.86 -16.38 -17.20
C ASP A 3 43.21 -16.73 -15.75
N ASP A 4 42.44 -16.15 -14.81
CA ASP A 4 42.62 -16.18 -13.35
C ASP A 4 43.82 -15.38 -12.80
N ASP A 5 44.50 -14.57 -13.62
CA ASP A 5 45.54 -13.65 -13.14
C ASP A 5 44.94 -12.32 -12.63
N GLU A 6 45.61 -11.72 -11.63
CA GLU A 6 45.24 -10.41 -11.09
C GLU A 6 46.05 -9.30 -11.75
N MET A 7 45.38 -8.23 -12.15
CA MET A 7 45.96 -7.13 -12.90
C MET A 7 45.38 -5.78 -12.52
N VAL A 8 46.15 -4.72 -12.76
CA VAL A 8 45.65 -3.33 -12.73
C VAL A 8 45.60 -2.75 -14.13
N LEU A 9 44.59 -1.90 -14.35
CA LEU A 9 44.54 -1.02 -15.50
C LEU A 9 45.19 0.32 -15.15
N GLN A 10 46.27 0.67 -15.85
CA GLN A 10 47.00 1.91 -15.65
C GLN A 10 46.96 2.78 -16.91
N CYS A 11 46.78 4.09 -16.73
CA CYS A 11 46.94 5.07 -17.79
C CYS A 11 47.90 6.18 -17.34
N SER A 12 48.39 6.97 -18.29
CA SER A 12 49.23 8.15 -18.01
C SER A 12 48.64 9.39 -18.66
N ALA A 13 48.44 10.45 -17.87
CA ALA A 13 47.97 11.74 -18.34
C ALA A 13 48.94 12.86 -17.91
N MET A 14 49.09 13.89 -18.75
CA MET A 14 49.85 15.08 -18.39
C MET A 14 48.95 16.08 -17.68
N VAL A 15 49.22 16.30 -16.40
CA VAL A 15 48.58 17.34 -15.58
C VAL A 15 49.68 18.22 -15.02
N LEU A 16 49.52 19.55 -15.09
CA LEU A 16 50.53 20.52 -14.63
C LEU A 16 51.93 20.32 -15.25
N LYS A 17 52.02 19.82 -16.49
CA LYS A 17 53.26 19.50 -17.22
C LYS A 17 54.10 18.35 -16.63
N GLU A 18 53.56 17.59 -15.69
CA GLU A 18 54.17 16.35 -15.17
C GLU A 18 53.34 15.13 -15.59
N GLN A 19 54.01 13.98 -15.72
CA GLN A 19 53.36 12.71 -16.05
C GLN A 19 52.71 12.12 -14.79
N LEU A 20 51.38 12.08 -14.77
CA LEU A 20 50.59 11.48 -13.71
C LEU A 20 50.12 10.09 -14.14
N LYS A 21 50.62 9.06 -13.44
CA LYS A 21 50.18 7.68 -13.59
C LYS A 21 48.96 7.43 -12.72
N LEU A 22 47.89 6.93 -13.32
CA LEU A 22 46.60 6.71 -12.68
C LEU A 22 46.22 5.24 -12.85
N CYS A 23 45.68 4.65 -11.80
CA CYS A 23 45.10 3.31 -11.84
C CYS A 23 43.58 3.41 -11.76
N LEU A 24 42.87 2.58 -12.53
CA LEU A 24 41.43 2.45 -12.40
C LEU A 24 41.09 1.75 -11.08
N ALA A 25 40.17 2.33 -10.32
CA ALA A 25 39.73 1.79 -9.03
C ALA A 25 38.22 1.92 -8.89
N ALA A 26 37.61 1.04 -8.10
CA ALA A 26 36.22 1.15 -7.70
C ALA A 26 36.04 0.56 -6.30
N GLU A 27 35.21 1.17 -5.46
CA GLU A 27 34.96 0.64 -4.11
C GLU A 27 33.96 -0.52 -4.14
N GLY A 28 32.97 -0.46 -5.05
CA GLY A 28 31.89 -1.44 -5.16
C GLY A 28 30.75 -1.08 -4.22
N PHE A 29 30.83 -1.52 -2.96
CA PHE A 29 29.78 -1.29 -1.96
C PHE A 29 29.59 0.20 -1.68
N GLY A 30 28.35 0.70 -1.81
CA GLY A 30 28.00 2.12 -1.65
C GLY A 30 28.52 3.07 -2.74
N ASN A 31 29.37 2.59 -3.66
CA ASN A 31 29.81 3.36 -4.82
C ASN A 31 30.10 2.43 -6.02
N ARG A 32 29.15 2.36 -6.94
CA ARG A 32 29.27 1.57 -8.17
C ARG A 32 30.18 2.20 -9.21
N LEU A 33 30.48 3.49 -9.14
CA LEU A 33 31.29 4.14 -10.18
C LEU A 33 32.79 3.94 -9.98
N CYS A 34 33.50 3.91 -11.11
CA CYS A 34 34.95 3.89 -11.10
C CYS A 34 35.53 5.29 -10.92
N PHE A 35 36.65 5.37 -10.23
CA PHE A 35 37.47 6.57 -10.05
C PHE A 35 38.94 6.24 -10.29
N LEU A 36 39.81 7.26 -10.17
CA LEU A 36 41.23 7.15 -10.52
C LEU A 36 42.11 7.33 -9.29
N GLU A 37 42.92 6.32 -8.99
CA GLU A 37 43.88 6.33 -7.90
C GLU A 37 45.28 6.69 -8.43
N PRO A 38 45.88 7.83 -8.02
CA PRO A 38 47.18 8.25 -8.51
C PRO A 38 48.33 7.44 -7.88
N THR A 39 49.18 6.86 -8.73
CA THR A 39 50.32 6.03 -8.29
C THR A 39 51.68 6.72 -8.46
N SER A 40 51.74 7.94 -9.02
CA SER A 40 53.00 8.67 -9.23
C SER A 40 53.74 9.04 -7.94
N ASN A 41 53.04 9.33 -6.84
CA ASN A 41 53.64 9.78 -5.58
C ASN A 41 53.77 8.66 -4.52
N ALA A 42 53.91 7.40 -4.96
CA ALA A 42 53.89 6.23 -4.08
C ALA A 42 54.95 6.24 -2.96
N GLN A 43 56.05 6.97 -3.12
CA GLN A 43 57.11 7.09 -2.12
C GLN A 43 56.68 7.91 -0.88
N ASN A 44 55.82 8.91 -1.06
CA ASN A 44 55.38 9.78 0.03
C ASN A 44 53.99 9.41 0.51
N VAL A 45 53.07 9.14 -0.42
CA VAL A 45 51.69 8.76 -0.13
C VAL A 45 51.45 7.34 -0.67
N PRO A 46 51.05 6.38 0.15
CA PRO A 46 50.74 5.02 -0.31
C PRO A 46 49.48 5.02 -1.17
N PRO A 47 49.52 4.46 -2.40
CA PRO A 47 48.32 4.27 -3.21
C PRO A 47 47.43 3.17 -2.64
N ASP A 48 46.11 3.30 -2.75
CA ASP A 48 45.16 2.27 -2.30
C ASP A 48 44.98 1.13 -3.32
N LEU A 49 46.00 0.28 -3.45
CA LEU A 49 46.00 -0.82 -4.42
C LEU A 49 44.95 -1.92 -4.18
N ALA A 50 44.33 -1.96 -3.00
CA ALA A 50 43.37 -3.01 -2.64
C ALA A 50 42.11 -2.99 -3.54
N ILE A 51 41.74 -1.80 -4.04
CA ILE A 51 40.55 -1.55 -4.86
C ILE A 51 40.88 -1.30 -6.34
N CYS A 52 42.16 -1.38 -6.72
CA CYS A 52 42.60 -1.25 -8.11
C CYS A 52 42.74 -2.62 -8.81
N CYS A 53 42.60 -3.71 -8.06
CA CYS A 53 42.87 -5.06 -8.53
C CYS A 53 41.65 -5.65 -9.26
N PHE A 54 41.85 -6.01 -10.52
CA PHE A 54 40.88 -6.75 -11.34
C PHE A 54 41.40 -8.15 -11.66
N VAL A 55 40.47 -9.10 -11.77
CA VAL A 55 40.72 -10.48 -12.19
C VAL A 55 40.17 -10.65 -13.59
N LEU A 56 40.98 -11.24 -14.48
CA LEU A 56 40.51 -11.65 -15.80
C LEU A 56 39.81 -13.02 -15.67
N GLU A 57 38.48 -13.00 -15.60
CA GLU A 57 37.69 -14.23 -15.40
C GLU A 57 37.49 -15.00 -16.71
N GLN A 58 37.28 -14.30 -17.83
CA GLN A 58 37.03 -14.95 -19.10
C GLN A 58 37.54 -14.16 -20.31
N SER A 59 38.07 -14.89 -21.30
CA SER A 59 38.40 -14.37 -22.64
C SER A 59 37.75 -15.23 -23.72
N LEU A 60 36.97 -14.60 -24.61
CA LEU A 60 36.26 -15.25 -25.71
C LEU A 60 36.44 -14.50 -27.02
N SER A 61 36.33 -15.21 -28.14
CA SER A 61 36.14 -14.54 -29.43
C SER A 61 34.74 -13.91 -29.46
N VAL A 62 34.57 -12.81 -30.20
CA VAL A 62 33.29 -12.10 -30.31
C VAL A 62 32.14 -13.03 -30.78
N ARG A 63 32.44 -14.01 -31.64
CA ARG A 63 31.45 -15.01 -32.10
C ARG A 63 31.04 -15.97 -30.99
N ALA A 64 31.98 -16.44 -30.19
CA ALA A 64 31.69 -17.34 -29.07
C ALA A 64 30.91 -16.61 -27.96
N LEU A 65 31.19 -15.31 -27.76
CA LEU A 65 30.40 -14.47 -26.86
C LEU A 65 28.94 -14.36 -27.33
N GLN A 66 28.73 -14.06 -28.61
CA GLN A 66 27.37 -13.97 -29.17
C GLN A 66 26.58 -15.28 -29.02
N GLU A 67 27.24 -16.42 -29.19
CA GLU A 67 26.63 -17.75 -29.00
C GLU A 67 26.32 -18.05 -27.53
N MET A 68 27.21 -17.67 -26.61
CA MET A 68 26.96 -17.77 -25.16
C MET A 68 25.71 -16.96 -24.78
N LEU A 69 25.63 -15.72 -25.24
CA LEU A 69 24.53 -14.81 -24.92
C LEU A 69 23.18 -15.34 -25.46
N ALA A 70 23.17 -15.95 -26.65
CA ALA A 70 21.97 -16.59 -27.20
C ALA A 70 21.47 -17.75 -26.31
N ASN A 71 22.38 -18.55 -25.74
CA ASN A 71 22.04 -19.66 -24.85
C ASN A 71 21.54 -19.19 -23.48
N THR A 72 21.97 -18.03 -22.99
CA THR A 72 21.46 -17.46 -21.72
C THR A 72 20.03 -16.90 -21.83
N VAL A 73 19.56 -16.55 -23.04
CA VAL A 73 18.18 -16.02 -23.24
C VAL A 73 17.13 -17.14 -23.27
N GLU A 74 17.48 -18.36 -23.68
CA GLU A 74 16.54 -19.49 -23.74
C GLU A 74 16.42 -20.29 -22.43
N ALA A 75 17.38 -20.16 -21.52
CA ALA A 75 17.39 -20.89 -20.25
C ALA A 75 16.95 -20.00 -19.08
N GLY A 76 15.62 -19.90 -18.89
CA GLY A 76 15.07 -19.49 -17.59
C GLY A 76 15.58 -20.42 -16.48
N GLU A 77 16.00 -19.81 -15.37
CA GLU A 77 16.38 -20.39 -14.06
C GLU A 77 16.42 -21.92 -13.99
N GLY A 78 17.61 -22.53 -14.04
CA GLY A 78 17.72 -23.95 -13.68
C GLY A 78 18.94 -24.73 -14.15
N ARG A 79 19.78 -24.17 -15.03
CA ARG A 79 21.09 -24.78 -15.35
C ARG A 79 22.18 -23.74 -15.22
N LYS A 80 22.93 -23.80 -14.10
CA LYS A 80 24.34 -23.37 -14.11
C LYS A 80 25.03 -24.21 -15.18
N GLY A 81 25.05 -23.67 -16.41
CA GLY A 81 25.65 -24.32 -17.56
C GLY A 81 27.09 -24.64 -17.19
N SER A 82 27.46 -25.91 -17.35
CA SER A 82 28.84 -26.34 -17.33
C SER A 82 29.57 -25.56 -18.43
N SER A 83 30.20 -24.44 -18.06
CA SER A 83 31.21 -23.84 -18.90
C SER A 83 32.30 -24.89 -19.06
N GLN A 84 32.53 -25.33 -20.29
CA GLN A 84 33.74 -26.06 -20.63
C GLN A 84 34.92 -25.10 -20.41
N GLY A 85 35.37 -25.03 -19.16
CA GLY A 85 36.55 -24.32 -18.71
C GLY A 85 37.78 -24.98 -19.31
N GLY A 86 38.16 -24.54 -20.51
CA GLY A 86 39.52 -24.76 -20.99
C GLY A 86 40.42 -23.82 -20.21
N GLY A 87 41.24 -24.34 -19.30
CA GLY A 87 42.09 -23.57 -18.39
C GLY A 87 43.07 -22.61 -19.09
N HIS A 88 43.59 -21.65 -18.31
CA HIS A 88 44.59 -20.62 -18.64
C HIS A 88 44.72 -20.29 -20.14
N ARG A 89 43.67 -19.71 -20.74
CA ARG A 89 43.75 -19.23 -22.12
C ARG A 89 44.67 -18.01 -22.19
N THR A 90 45.16 -17.74 -23.39
CA THR A 90 46.02 -16.59 -23.67
C THR A 90 45.16 -15.49 -24.27
N LEU A 91 45.25 -14.28 -23.72
CA LEU A 91 44.57 -13.11 -24.25
C LEU A 91 45.11 -12.75 -25.64
N LEU A 92 44.21 -12.61 -26.62
CA LEU A 92 44.52 -12.21 -27.99
C LEU A 92 43.84 -10.87 -28.31
N TYR A 93 44.49 -10.04 -29.12
CA TYR A 93 43.84 -8.86 -29.69
C TYR A 93 42.60 -9.29 -30.51
N GLY A 94 41.48 -8.60 -30.28
CA GLY A 94 40.18 -8.88 -30.91
C GLY A 94 39.26 -9.79 -30.08
N HIS A 95 39.73 -10.32 -28.97
CA HIS A 95 38.86 -11.03 -28.03
C HIS A 95 38.07 -10.07 -27.15
N ALA A 96 36.90 -10.54 -26.71
CA ALA A 96 36.15 -9.94 -25.62
C ALA A 96 36.66 -10.49 -24.29
N ILE A 97 36.85 -9.59 -23.33
CA ILE A 97 37.28 -9.87 -21.97
C ILE A 97 36.19 -9.52 -20.96
N LEU A 98 36.15 -10.31 -19.90
CA LEU A 98 35.31 -10.09 -18.72
C LEU A 98 36.21 -9.77 -17.54
N LEU A 99 36.06 -8.56 -17.00
CA LEU A 99 36.84 -8.06 -15.86
C LEU A 99 35.99 -8.10 -14.60
N ARG A 100 36.53 -8.73 -13.55
CA ARG A 100 35.89 -8.83 -12.25
C ARG A 100 36.72 -8.09 -11.20
N HIS A 101 36.09 -7.25 -10.39
CA HIS A 101 36.77 -6.57 -9.31
C HIS A 101 37.10 -7.55 -8.17
N SER A 102 38.37 -7.67 -7.78
CA SER A 102 38.84 -8.71 -6.84
C SER A 102 38.17 -8.61 -5.47
N HIS A 103 37.93 -7.38 -4.98
CA HIS A 103 37.39 -7.16 -3.65
C HIS A 103 35.86 -7.33 -3.55
N SER A 104 35.09 -6.68 -4.44
CA SER A 104 33.61 -6.76 -4.38
C SER A 104 33.04 -7.99 -5.07
N GLY A 105 33.82 -8.62 -5.96
CA GLY A 105 33.36 -9.72 -6.78
C GLY A 105 32.40 -9.31 -7.90
N MET A 106 32.16 -8.01 -8.10
CA MET A 106 31.30 -7.44 -9.14
C MET A 106 32.04 -7.31 -10.48
N TYR A 107 31.29 -7.19 -11.56
CA TYR A 107 31.78 -7.11 -12.94
C TYR A 107 31.89 -5.67 -13.43
N LEU A 108 32.97 -5.34 -14.13
CA LEU A 108 33.15 -4.02 -14.75
C LEU A 108 32.26 -3.87 -15.98
N SER A 109 31.43 -2.84 -16.01
CA SER A 109 30.39 -2.64 -17.02
C SER A 109 30.29 -1.19 -17.49
N CYS A 110 29.72 -1.03 -18.69
CA CYS A 110 29.30 0.27 -19.21
C CYS A 110 27.85 0.53 -18.80
N LEU A 111 27.63 1.50 -17.91
CA LEU A 111 26.31 1.84 -17.39
C LEU A 111 25.53 2.71 -18.38
N THR A 112 24.21 2.80 -18.22
CA THR A 112 23.37 3.68 -19.05
C THR A 112 23.20 5.09 -18.45
N THR A 113 23.77 5.35 -17.27
CA THR A 113 23.77 6.67 -16.63
C THR A 113 24.79 7.58 -17.29
N SER A 114 24.58 8.90 -17.16
CA SER A 114 25.50 9.92 -17.67
C SER A 114 25.65 11.04 -16.64
N ARG A 115 26.85 11.20 -16.09
CA ARG A 115 27.19 12.31 -15.16
C ARG A 115 27.91 13.47 -15.84
N SER A 116 28.48 13.26 -17.03
CA SER A 116 29.26 14.29 -17.73
C SER A 116 28.34 15.41 -18.23
N MET A 117 28.44 16.60 -17.61
CA MET A 117 27.73 17.78 -18.12
C MET A 117 28.29 18.27 -19.46
N THR A 118 29.53 17.92 -19.79
CA THR A 118 30.24 18.36 -20.99
C THR A 118 30.03 17.44 -22.18
N ASP A 119 29.90 16.13 -21.96
CA ASP A 119 29.62 15.15 -23.00
C ASP A 119 28.37 14.35 -22.63
N LYS A 120 27.20 14.83 -23.09
CA LYS A 120 25.90 14.19 -22.84
C LYS A 120 25.78 12.80 -23.46
N LEU A 121 26.64 12.49 -24.43
CA LEU A 121 26.62 11.15 -24.99
C LEU A 121 27.35 10.21 -24.06
N ALA A 122 28.42 10.62 -23.38
CA ALA A 122 29.25 9.78 -22.52
C ALA A 122 28.43 8.98 -21.49
N PHE A 123 28.75 7.69 -21.41
CA PHE A 123 28.18 6.76 -20.44
C PHE A 123 29.13 6.56 -19.27
N ASP A 124 28.60 6.41 -18.06
CA ASP A 124 29.44 6.19 -16.90
C ASP A 124 29.97 4.75 -16.87
N VAL A 125 31.18 4.56 -16.36
CA VAL A 125 31.79 3.24 -16.20
C VAL A 125 31.68 2.82 -14.74
N GLY A 126 31.12 1.65 -14.49
CA GLY A 126 30.84 1.20 -13.13
C GLY A 126 30.73 -0.31 -12.98
N LEU A 127 30.58 -0.75 -11.74
CA LEU A 127 30.47 -2.15 -11.37
C LEU A 127 29.01 -2.59 -11.30
N GLN A 128 28.71 -3.80 -11.77
CA GLN A 128 27.41 -4.45 -11.67
C GLN A 128 27.55 -5.86 -11.07
N GLU A 129 26.55 -6.31 -10.31
CA GLU A 129 26.56 -7.63 -9.65
C GLU A 129 26.38 -8.78 -10.64
N ASP A 130 25.53 -8.59 -11.64
CA ASP A 130 25.23 -9.61 -12.63
C ASP A 130 26.20 -9.58 -13.82
N ALA A 131 26.70 -10.76 -14.20
CA ALA A 131 27.44 -10.97 -15.45
C ALA A 131 26.51 -11.07 -16.69
N THR A 132 25.19 -10.93 -16.51
CA THR A 132 24.22 -11.18 -17.57
C THR A 132 24.13 -9.98 -18.51
N GLY A 133 24.47 -10.20 -19.78
CA GLY A 133 24.29 -9.23 -20.86
C GLY A 133 25.59 -8.75 -21.50
N GLU A 134 25.46 -7.94 -22.54
CA GLU A 134 26.58 -7.45 -23.35
C GLU A 134 27.39 -6.33 -22.68
N ALA A 135 26.83 -5.66 -21.66
CA ALA A 135 27.40 -4.44 -21.08
C ALA A 135 28.66 -4.67 -20.20
N CYS A 136 28.88 -5.89 -19.70
CA CYS A 136 30.06 -6.26 -18.91
C CYS A 136 31.26 -6.71 -19.75
N TRP A 137 31.09 -6.79 -21.08
CA TRP A 137 32.13 -7.28 -21.99
C TRP A 137 32.86 -6.13 -22.69
N TRP A 138 34.18 -6.27 -22.77
CA TRP A 138 35.07 -5.29 -23.40
C TRP A 138 35.93 -5.97 -24.46
N THR A 139 36.02 -5.43 -25.68
CA THR A 139 36.96 -5.92 -26.69
C THR A 139 38.31 -5.23 -26.54
N THR A 140 39.39 -6.00 -26.74
CA THR A 140 40.76 -5.51 -26.64
C THR A 140 41.34 -5.26 -28.05
N HIS A 141 41.76 -4.03 -28.33
CA HIS A 141 42.37 -3.65 -29.61
C HIS A 141 43.79 -3.11 -29.43
N PRO A 142 44.68 -3.30 -30.43
CA PRO A 142 46.05 -2.77 -30.36
C PRO A 142 46.07 -1.26 -30.58
N ALA A 143 46.85 -0.53 -29.78
CA ALA A 143 46.95 0.92 -29.88
C ALA A 143 47.59 1.45 -31.17
N SER A 144 48.46 0.65 -31.80
CA SER A 144 49.20 1.03 -33.01
C SER A 144 49.39 -0.16 -33.95
N LYS A 145 49.83 0.12 -35.18
CA LYS A 145 50.14 -0.90 -36.19
C LYS A 145 51.33 -1.82 -35.84
N GLN A 146 51.95 -1.64 -34.67
CA GLN A 146 53.02 -2.50 -34.16
C GLN A 146 52.53 -3.91 -33.77
N ARG A 147 51.24 -4.04 -33.49
CA ARG A 147 50.53 -5.31 -33.20
C ARG A 147 49.32 -5.43 -34.12
N SER A 148 48.89 -6.66 -34.36
CA SER A 148 47.73 -6.98 -35.19
C SER A 148 46.70 -7.83 -34.45
N GLU A 149 45.46 -7.81 -34.93
CA GLU A 149 44.37 -8.67 -34.45
C GLU A 149 44.79 -10.16 -34.47
N GLY A 150 44.45 -10.90 -33.42
CA GLY A 150 44.84 -12.31 -33.22
C GLY A 150 46.25 -12.54 -32.65
N GLU A 151 47.06 -11.50 -32.49
CA GLU A 151 48.34 -11.61 -31.77
C GLU A 151 48.14 -11.70 -30.25
N LYS A 152 49.10 -12.31 -29.56
CA LYS A 152 49.09 -12.44 -28.09
C LYS A 152 49.40 -11.09 -27.44
N VAL A 153 48.57 -10.68 -26.47
CA VAL A 153 48.84 -9.50 -25.64
C VAL A 153 50.03 -9.78 -24.73
N ARG A 154 51.02 -8.87 -24.73
CA ARG A 154 52.21 -8.96 -23.88
C ARG A 154 52.07 -8.05 -22.66
N VAL A 155 52.81 -8.37 -21.59
CA VAL A 155 52.88 -7.54 -20.39
C VAL A 155 53.39 -6.15 -20.77
N GLY A 156 52.63 -5.11 -20.38
CA GLY A 156 52.97 -3.72 -20.67
C GLY A 156 52.72 -3.26 -22.11
N ASP A 157 52.04 -4.04 -22.95
CA ASP A 157 51.51 -3.53 -24.22
C ASP A 157 50.43 -2.45 -23.94
N ASP A 158 50.35 -1.44 -24.82
CA ASP A 158 49.30 -0.40 -24.76
C ASP A 158 48.00 -0.91 -25.43
N LEU A 159 46.91 -0.90 -24.67
CA LEU A 159 45.61 -1.46 -25.06
C LEU A 159 44.55 -0.37 -25.23
N ILE A 160 43.64 -0.63 -26.16
CA ILE A 160 42.39 0.11 -26.30
C ILE A 160 41.25 -0.84 -25.92
N LEU A 161 40.45 -0.42 -24.93
CA LEU A 161 39.27 -1.16 -24.48
C LEU A 161 38.01 -0.52 -25.05
N VAL A 162 37.17 -1.34 -25.69
CA VAL A 162 35.91 -0.91 -26.29
C VAL A 162 34.77 -1.73 -25.72
N SER A 163 33.71 -1.08 -25.21
CA SER A 163 32.51 -1.77 -24.73
C SER A 163 31.78 -2.47 -25.88
N VAL A 164 31.36 -3.72 -25.67
CA VAL A 164 30.60 -4.50 -26.66
C VAL A 164 29.20 -3.93 -26.88
N SER A 165 28.50 -3.53 -25.81
CA SER A 165 27.10 -3.08 -25.89
C SER A 165 26.95 -1.69 -26.52
N SER A 166 27.87 -0.77 -26.20
CA SER A 166 27.78 0.63 -26.61
C SER A 166 28.72 0.99 -27.76
N GLU A 167 29.68 0.12 -28.11
CA GLU A 167 30.75 0.38 -29.09
C GLU A 167 31.57 1.65 -28.76
N ARG A 168 31.86 1.86 -27.47
CA ARG A 168 32.57 3.07 -26.99
C ARG A 168 33.84 2.73 -26.26
N TYR A 169 34.79 3.66 -26.33
CA TYR A 169 36.09 3.51 -25.70
C TYR A 169 36.02 3.79 -24.21
N LEU A 170 36.79 3.04 -23.43
CA LEU A 170 37.09 3.39 -22.04
C LEU A 170 37.95 4.66 -22.03
N HIS A 171 37.33 5.81 -21.81
CA HIS A 171 37.89 7.14 -22.03
C HIS A 171 38.26 7.82 -20.71
N LEU A 172 39.45 8.42 -20.68
CA LEU A 172 39.90 9.29 -19.61
C LEU A 172 39.52 10.73 -19.92
N SER A 173 38.47 11.22 -19.27
CA SER A 173 37.94 12.56 -19.45
C SER A 173 38.53 13.55 -18.45
N THR A 174 38.90 14.75 -18.93
CA THR A 174 39.47 15.84 -18.11
C THR A 174 38.52 17.05 -18.01
N ALA A 175 37.27 16.91 -18.44
CA ALA A 175 36.44 18.03 -18.87
C ALA A 175 35.85 18.91 -17.75
N SER A 176 35.82 18.44 -16.49
CA SER A 176 35.14 19.10 -15.36
C SER A 176 36.07 19.68 -14.27
N GLY A 177 37.39 19.64 -14.48
CA GLY A 177 38.39 20.13 -13.52
C GLY A 177 39.03 19.02 -12.68
N GLU A 178 38.37 17.87 -12.53
CA GLU A 178 38.95 16.62 -12.03
C GLU A 178 39.01 15.57 -13.16
N LEU A 179 39.96 14.63 -13.04
CA LEU A 179 40.10 13.51 -13.97
C LEU A 179 39.00 12.48 -13.66
N GLN A 180 38.22 12.12 -14.68
CA GLN A 180 37.10 11.18 -14.58
C GLN A 180 37.23 10.09 -15.64
N VAL A 181 36.54 8.96 -15.42
CA VAL A 181 36.49 7.85 -16.38
C VAL A 181 35.07 7.74 -16.91
N ASP A 182 34.92 7.80 -18.23
CA ASP A 182 33.66 7.63 -18.93
C ASP A 182 33.84 6.72 -20.15
N ALA A 183 32.74 6.32 -20.77
CA ALA A 183 32.72 5.59 -22.02
C ALA A 183 32.24 6.51 -23.15
N SER A 184 33.18 7.00 -23.96
CA SER A 184 32.97 7.98 -25.03
C SER A 184 33.71 7.60 -26.32
N PHE A 185 33.79 8.52 -27.29
CA PHE A 185 34.32 8.30 -28.65
C PHE A 185 35.85 8.43 -28.75
N MET A 186 36.52 8.92 -27.70
CA MET A 186 37.95 9.18 -27.71
C MET A 186 38.72 8.00 -27.10
N GLN A 187 39.72 7.51 -27.82
CA GLN A 187 40.58 6.43 -27.35
C GLN A 187 41.48 6.87 -26.18
N THR A 188 41.69 5.98 -25.23
CA THR A 188 42.68 6.12 -24.15
C THR A 188 43.57 4.90 -24.14
N LEU A 189 44.87 5.12 -23.92
CA LEU A 189 45.85 4.04 -23.82
C LEU A 189 45.85 3.49 -22.40
N TRP A 190 45.49 2.21 -22.28
CA TRP A 190 45.46 1.48 -21.01
C TRP A 190 46.52 0.38 -21.01
N ASN A 191 47.26 0.28 -19.92
CA ASN A 191 48.35 -0.67 -19.78
C ASN A 191 47.94 -1.69 -18.72
N MET A 192 47.97 -2.97 -19.11
CA MET A 192 47.74 -4.09 -18.22
C MET A 192 49.04 -4.45 -17.50
N ASN A 193 49.08 -4.19 -16.19
CA ASN A 193 50.20 -4.62 -15.35
C ASN A 193 49.77 -5.82 -14.48
N PRO A 194 50.48 -6.96 -14.57
CA PRO A 194 50.21 -8.11 -13.70
C PRO A 194 50.61 -7.77 -12.27
N ILE A 195 49.69 -7.98 -11.33
CA ILE A 195 49.93 -7.83 -9.88
C ILE A 195 50.27 -9.17 -9.27
N CYS A 196 49.48 -10.19 -9.56
CA CYS A 196 49.60 -11.55 -9.07
C CYS A 196 49.35 -12.53 -10.22
N SER A 197 50.01 -13.68 -10.16
CA SER A 197 49.75 -14.81 -11.03
C SER A 197 49.69 -16.08 -10.18
N GLY A 198 49.09 -17.16 -10.69
CA GLY A 198 48.79 -18.40 -9.95
C GLY A 198 49.80 -18.73 -8.84
N CYS A 199 49.41 -18.50 -7.59
CA CYS A 199 50.29 -18.57 -6.43
C CYS A 199 50.42 -20.01 -5.90
N GLU A 200 51.61 -20.37 -5.41
CA GLU A 200 51.83 -21.65 -4.73
C GLU A 200 51.05 -21.76 -3.41
N GLU A 201 50.47 -22.93 -3.13
CA GLU A 201 49.66 -23.17 -1.93
C GLU A 201 50.50 -23.06 -0.63
N GLY A 202 49.97 -22.36 0.36
CA GLY A 202 50.56 -22.29 1.72
C GLY A 202 51.65 -21.23 1.92
N TYR A 203 51.95 -20.41 0.93
CA TYR A 203 52.98 -19.36 1.01
C TYR A 203 52.40 -17.94 1.09
N VAL A 204 53.15 -17.05 1.74
CA VAL A 204 52.75 -15.66 1.93
C VAL A 204 53.14 -14.82 0.70
N THR A 205 52.14 -14.18 0.10
CA THR A 205 52.29 -13.20 -0.98
C THR A 205 51.92 -11.82 -0.47
N GLY A 206 52.34 -10.78 -1.20
CA GLY A 206 51.90 -9.41 -0.89
C GLY A 206 50.41 -9.21 -1.22
N GLY A 207 49.79 -8.22 -0.58
CA GLY A 207 48.35 -7.92 -0.73
C GLY A 207 47.41 -8.74 0.17
N HIS A 208 47.88 -9.86 0.74
CA HIS A 208 47.06 -10.66 1.64
C HIS A 208 46.76 -9.99 2.98
N VAL A 209 45.57 -10.29 3.51
CA VAL A 209 45.12 -9.92 4.86
C VAL A 209 45.46 -11.02 5.86
N LEU A 210 46.31 -10.73 6.84
CA LEU A 210 46.82 -11.73 7.77
C LEU A 210 46.82 -11.25 9.23
N ARG A 211 46.86 -12.24 10.13
CA ARG A 211 47.03 -12.07 11.57
C ARG A 211 48.48 -12.39 11.96
N LEU A 212 49.02 -11.64 12.90
CA LEU A 212 50.35 -11.85 13.50
C LEU A 212 50.17 -12.44 14.90
N PHE A 213 50.57 -13.69 15.07
CA PHE A 213 50.58 -14.40 16.36
C PHE A 213 51.97 -14.40 16.97
N HIS A 214 52.09 -14.50 18.29
CA HIS A 214 53.36 -14.45 19.00
C HIS A 214 53.57 -15.58 19.97
N GLY A 215 54.82 -16.04 19.99
CA GLY A 215 55.21 -17.18 20.78
C GLY A 215 54.44 -18.44 20.36
N HIS A 216 54.31 -19.38 21.31
CA HIS A 216 53.59 -20.64 21.12
C HIS A 216 52.15 -20.59 21.66
N MET A 217 51.64 -19.40 22.01
CA MET A 217 50.33 -19.19 22.64
C MET A 217 49.40 -18.42 21.68
N ASP A 218 48.09 -18.47 21.95
CA ASP A 218 47.04 -17.74 21.20
C ASP A 218 47.05 -16.22 21.46
N GLU A 219 48.23 -15.60 21.55
CA GLU A 219 48.37 -14.14 21.66
C GLU A 219 48.53 -13.52 20.26
N CYS A 220 47.64 -12.60 19.89
CA CYS A 220 47.71 -11.87 18.62
C CYS A 220 47.99 -10.37 18.82
N LEU A 221 48.51 -9.77 17.76
CA LEU A 221 48.89 -8.36 17.73
C LEU A 221 47.66 -7.48 17.50
N THR A 222 47.42 -6.45 18.32
CA THR A 222 46.17 -5.66 18.24
C THR A 222 46.29 -4.15 18.49
N ILE A 223 45.21 -3.40 18.20
CA ILE A 223 45.04 -1.94 18.43
C ILE A 223 43.94 -1.68 19.46
N SER A 224 43.85 -0.44 19.96
CA SER A 224 42.77 -0.08 20.89
C SER A 224 41.39 -0.05 20.21
N PRO A 225 40.31 -0.41 20.94
CA PRO A 225 38.95 -0.45 20.40
C PRO A 225 38.39 0.95 20.09
N ALA A 226 37.26 0.98 19.38
CA ALA A 226 36.57 2.18 18.87
C ALA A 226 36.39 3.31 19.89
N ASP A 227 35.91 2.97 21.08
CA ASP A 227 35.43 3.94 22.07
C ASP A 227 36.54 4.51 22.98
N SER A 228 37.81 4.34 22.59
CA SER A 228 38.96 4.83 23.34
C SER A 228 39.35 6.27 22.95
N ASP A 229 39.60 7.11 23.96
CA ASP A 229 39.97 8.53 23.81
C ASP A 229 41.30 8.73 23.04
N ASP A 230 42.10 7.67 22.93
CA ASP A 230 43.42 7.64 22.29
C ASP A 230 43.39 7.67 20.75
N GLN A 231 42.23 7.92 20.13
CA GLN A 231 42.02 7.95 18.68
C GLN A 231 42.59 6.71 17.94
N ARG A 232 42.70 5.56 18.61
CA ARG A 232 43.36 4.34 18.08
C ARG A 232 44.80 4.54 17.62
N ARG A 233 45.58 5.39 18.30
CA ARG A 233 46.98 5.71 17.93
C ARG A 233 48.03 4.81 18.60
N LEU A 234 47.68 4.18 19.72
CA LEU A 234 48.59 3.40 20.56
C LEU A 234 48.50 1.90 20.25
N TRP A 235 49.65 1.28 20.07
CA TRP A 235 49.78 -0.16 19.80
C TRP A 235 49.93 -0.95 21.10
N CYS A 236 48.97 -1.82 21.41
CA CYS A 236 48.93 -2.63 22.64
C CYS A 236 48.92 -4.11 22.25
N PRO A 237 50.01 -4.88 22.42
CA PRO A 237 50.01 -6.29 22.15
C PRO A 237 49.33 -7.13 23.25
N TRP A 238 48.75 -8.21 22.74
CA TRP A 238 48.30 -9.44 23.39
C TRP A 238 47.01 -9.35 24.21
N GLU A 239 45.91 -9.79 23.60
CA GLU A 239 44.73 -10.28 24.31
C GLU A 239 44.56 -11.77 23.96
N ASN A 240 44.17 -12.58 24.95
CA ASN A 240 43.68 -13.95 24.69
C ASN A 240 42.39 -13.81 23.88
N TRP A 241 42.18 -14.71 22.90
CA TRP A 241 40.97 -14.83 22.08
C TRP A 241 39.73 -14.17 22.70
N GLY A 242 39.34 -13.00 22.17
CA GLY A 242 38.17 -12.29 22.67
C GLY A 242 38.04 -10.79 22.39
N ALA A 243 39.06 -10.11 21.83
CA ALA A 243 38.88 -8.71 21.41
C ALA A 243 39.92 -8.29 20.36
N SER A 244 39.43 -7.59 19.33
CA SER A 244 40.20 -6.90 18.28
C SER A 244 41.05 -7.79 17.36
N ASP A 245 40.38 -8.43 16.40
CA ASP A 245 40.98 -9.21 15.31
C ASP A 245 41.67 -8.29 14.27
N LEU A 246 43.01 -8.21 14.36
CA LEU A 246 43.79 -7.44 13.40
C LEU A 246 43.93 -8.16 12.07
N SER A 247 43.28 -7.59 11.07
CA SER A 247 43.54 -7.85 9.67
C SER A 247 44.59 -6.86 9.17
N LEU A 248 45.81 -7.33 8.91
CA LEU A 248 46.91 -6.50 8.38
C LEU A 248 47.16 -6.81 6.90
N VAL A 249 47.33 -5.77 6.07
CA VAL A 249 47.75 -5.89 4.68
C VAL A 249 49.22 -5.54 4.55
N LEU A 250 49.98 -6.41 3.87
CA LEU A 250 51.36 -6.15 3.49
C LEU A 250 51.40 -5.57 2.09
N THR A 251 51.83 -4.31 1.96
CA THR A 251 51.93 -3.63 0.66
C THR A 251 53.39 -3.54 0.22
N LEU A 252 53.70 -4.09 -0.96
CA LEU A 252 55.00 -3.97 -1.63
C LEU A 252 55.02 -2.80 -2.62
N CYS A 253 56.22 -2.29 -2.93
CA CYS A 253 56.39 -1.18 -3.87
C CYS A 253 56.43 -1.57 -5.37
N SER A 254 56.61 -2.85 -5.72
CA SER A 254 56.62 -3.37 -7.12
C SER A 254 56.32 -4.86 -7.11
N TRP A 255 55.56 -5.37 -8.10
CA TRP A 255 55.00 -6.74 -8.12
C TRP A 255 54.31 -7.10 -6.79
N SER A 256 53.21 -6.39 -6.50
CA SER A 256 52.61 -6.42 -5.17
C SER A 256 52.01 -7.75 -4.74
N GLY A 257 51.73 -8.67 -5.67
CA GLY A 257 51.27 -10.03 -5.38
C GLY A 257 52.37 -11.10 -5.42
N SER A 258 53.64 -10.73 -5.59
CA SER A 258 54.75 -11.71 -5.57
C SER A 258 54.92 -12.40 -4.21
N HIS A 259 55.60 -13.55 -4.20
CA HIS A 259 55.96 -14.24 -2.96
C HIS A 259 56.88 -13.37 -2.11
N LEU A 260 56.53 -13.22 -0.83
CA LEU A 260 57.34 -12.44 0.10
C LEU A 260 58.64 -13.18 0.43
N ARG A 261 59.74 -12.42 0.38
CA ARG A 261 61.08 -12.92 0.64
C ARG A 261 61.69 -12.30 1.89
N TRP A 262 62.64 -13.01 2.49
CA TRP A 262 63.40 -12.51 3.63
C TRP A 262 64.17 -11.23 3.25
N GLY A 263 64.09 -10.21 4.09
CA GLY A 263 64.76 -8.91 3.88
C GLY A 263 64.14 -8.02 2.81
N GLN A 264 62.93 -8.31 2.33
CA GLN A 264 62.20 -7.45 1.40
C GLN A 264 61.50 -6.30 2.18
N PRO A 265 61.67 -5.03 1.77
CA PRO A 265 60.98 -3.91 2.40
C PRO A 265 59.49 -3.88 2.01
N LEU A 266 58.62 -3.68 3.00
CA LEU A 266 57.17 -3.63 2.85
C LEU A 266 56.55 -2.61 3.81
N ARG A 267 55.33 -2.17 3.50
CA ARG A 267 54.49 -1.36 4.40
C ARG A 267 53.43 -2.24 5.04
N ILE A 268 53.07 -1.94 6.29
CA ILE A 268 52.03 -2.64 7.04
C ILE A 268 50.84 -1.70 7.20
N ARG A 269 49.69 -2.07 6.62
CA ARG A 269 48.42 -1.32 6.72
C ARG A 269 47.45 -2.06 7.63
N HIS A 270 46.80 -1.32 8.52
CA HIS A 270 45.65 -1.78 9.28
C HIS A 270 44.38 -1.67 8.44
N VAL A 271 43.62 -2.76 8.27
CA VAL A 271 42.51 -2.83 7.31
C VAL A 271 41.34 -1.96 7.74
N THR A 272 40.77 -2.16 8.93
CA THR A 272 39.52 -1.50 9.33
C THR A 272 39.67 0.00 9.58
N THR A 273 40.86 0.46 9.98
CA THR A 273 41.13 1.91 10.16
C THR A 273 41.78 2.56 8.94
N GLY A 274 42.31 1.79 7.99
CA GLY A 274 43.02 2.31 6.82
C GLY A 274 44.32 3.06 7.11
N ARG A 275 44.94 2.83 8.26
CA ARG A 275 46.16 3.53 8.71
C ARG A 275 47.40 2.65 8.59
N TYR A 276 48.58 3.25 8.63
CA TYR A 276 49.87 2.57 8.46
C TYR A 276 50.66 2.52 9.75
N LEU A 277 51.37 1.41 10.00
CA LEU A 277 52.31 1.31 11.10
C LEU A 277 53.57 2.11 10.75
N ALA A 278 54.06 2.94 11.67
CA ALA A 278 55.26 3.74 11.48
C ALA A 278 56.06 3.93 12.77
N LEU A 279 57.37 4.13 12.61
CA LEU A 279 58.24 4.66 13.66
C LEU A 279 58.42 6.17 13.46
N VAL A 280 57.91 6.96 14.40
CA VAL A 280 58.07 8.42 14.42
C VAL A 280 59.03 8.80 15.55
N GLU A 281 60.01 9.66 15.26
CA GLU A 281 61.14 9.97 16.16
C GLU A 281 60.71 10.40 17.57
N ASP A 282 59.60 11.14 17.71
CA ASP A 282 59.12 11.66 19.02
C ASP A 282 58.09 10.76 19.72
N GLN A 283 57.36 9.91 18.99
CA GLN A 283 56.20 9.18 19.51
C GLN A 283 56.43 7.66 19.62
N GLY A 284 57.56 7.16 19.10
CA GLY A 284 57.86 5.74 19.05
C GLY A 284 57.02 5.02 17.98
N LEU A 285 56.58 3.80 18.29
CA LEU A 285 55.76 2.99 17.40
C LEU A 285 54.30 3.46 17.47
N VAL A 286 53.80 4.03 16.37
CA VAL A 286 52.44 4.59 16.27
C VAL A 286 51.78 4.22 14.95
N VAL A 287 50.45 4.31 14.94
CA VAL A 287 49.63 4.13 13.73
C VAL A 287 49.33 5.50 13.13
N VAL A 288 49.87 5.77 11.94
CA VAL A 288 49.79 7.05 11.24
C VAL A 288 48.78 7.01 10.10
N ASP A 289 48.16 8.15 9.81
CA ASP A 289 47.27 8.30 8.65
C ASP A 289 48.04 8.14 7.32
N ALA A 290 47.34 7.72 6.27
CA ALA A 290 47.91 7.48 4.95
C ALA A 290 48.69 8.69 4.39
N SER A 291 48.25 9.93 4.67
CA SER A 291 48.92 11.15 4.19
C SER A 291 50.30 11.41 4.79
N LYS A 292 50.62 10.80 5.95
CA LYS A 292 51.90 10.96 6.66
C LYS A 292 52.79 9.72 6.57
N ALA A 293 52.37 8.71 5.80
CA ALA A 293 52.98 7.38 5.74
C ALA A 293 54.16 7.28 4.73
N HIS A 294 55.13 8.19 4.81
CA HIS A 294 56.28 8.20 3.89
C HIS A 294 57.18 6.96 4.07
N THR A 295 57.85 6.49 2.99
CA THR A 295 58.62 5.23 3.01
C THR A 295 59.63 5.11 4.15
N LYS A 296 60.31 6.20 4.55
CA LYS A 296 61.36 6.16 5.58
C LYS A 296 60.89 5.70 6.97
N ALA A 297 59.64 5.96 7.34
CA ALA A 297 59.09 5.64 8.65
C ALA A 297 58.25 4.36 8.65
N THR A 298 57.76 3.95 7.47
CA THR A 298 56.85 2.81 7.28
C THR A 298 57.52 1.58 6.68
N SER A 299 58.84 1.61 6.49
CA SER A 299 59.61 0.51 5.90
C SER A 299 59.93 -0.59 6.92
N PHE A 300 59.20 -1.69 6.86
CA PHE A 300 59.46 -2.90 7.65
C PHE A 300 59.95 -4.05 6.75
N CYS A 301 60.62 -5.04 7.33
CA CYS A 301 61.00 -6.26 6.64
C CYS A 301 60.96 -7.47 7.59
N PHE A 302 60.78 -8.67 7.04
CA PHE A 302 60.88 -9.93 7.77
C PHE A 302 62.30 -10.49 7.72
N ARG A 303 62.78 -11.00 8.85
CA ARG A 303 64.09 -11.65 9.02
C ARG A 303 63.95 -13.01 9.70
N ILE A 304 64.90 -13.90 9.42
CA ILE A 304 64.98 -15.26 9.97
C ILE A 304 65.56 -15.25 11.39
N SER A 305 66.55 -14.39 11.65
CA SER A 305 67.23 -14.26 12.93
C SER A 305 67.69 -12.83 13.16
N LYS A 306 68.09 -12.51 14.40
CA LYS A 306 68.58 -11.18 14.81
C LYS A 306 70.06 -10.94 14.52
N GLU A 307 70.63 -11.66 13.55
CA GLU A 307 72.03 -11.49 13.16
C GLU A 307 72.25 -10.21 12.33
N LYS A 308 73.43 -9.59 12.49
CA LYS A 308 73.84 -8.42 11.70
C LYS A 308 74.23 -8.86 10.27
N LEU A 309 73.23 -9.07 9.42
CA LEU A 309 73.41 -9.31 7.99
C LEU A 309 73.39 -7.99 7.21
N ASP A 310 74.38 -7.79 6.33
CA ASP A 310 74.41 -6.70 5.36
C ASP A 310 73.11 -6.70 4.53
N THR A 311 72.36 -5.62 4.61
CA THR A 311 71.18 -5.33 3.76
C THR A 311 71.65 -4.97 2.36
N ALA A 312 72.20 -5.94 1.62
CA ALA A 312 72.43 -5.77 0.19
C ALA A 312 71.07 -5.69 -0.53
N PRO A 313 70.87 -4.74 -1.47
CA PRO A 313 69.64 -4.65 -2.23
C PRO A 313 69.47 -5.92 -3.08
N LYS A 314 68.48 -6.74 -2.76
CA LYS A 314 68.10 -7.88 -3.62
C LYS A 314 67.59 -7.34 -4.95
N ARG A 315 67.97 -7.99 -6.07
CA ARG A 315 67.50 -7.66 -7.42
C ARG A 315 65.97 -7.77 -7.49
N ASP A 316 65.38 -6.84 -8.24
CA ASP A 316 63.98 -6.93 -8.65
C ASP A 316 63.77 -8.21 -9.46
N VAL A 317 62.67 -8.92 -9.17
CA VAL A 317 62.29 -10.16 -9.84
C VAL A 317 61.06 -9.85 -10.67
N GLU A 318 61.15 -10.04 -11.98
CA GLU A 318 59.98 -10.01 -12.85
C GLU A 318 59.33 -11.41 -12.82
N GLY A 319 58.23 -11.53 -12.09
CA GLY A 319 57.49 -12.77 -11.83
C GLY A 319 57.21 -12.99 -10.33
N MET A 320 56.62 -14.15 -9.99
CA MET A 320 56.23 -14.47 -8.61
C MET A 320 57.41 -14.60 -7.63
N GLY A 321 58.61 -14.90 -8.12
CA GLY A 321 59.80 -15.14 -7.28
C GLY A 321 59.74 -16.45 -6.48
N PRO A 322 60.81 -16.79 -5.75
CA PRO A 322 60.85 -18.02 -4.96
C PRO A 322 59.93 -17.92 -3.73
N PRO A 323 59.09 -18.95 -3.45
CA PRO A 323 58.24 -18.99 -2.26
C PRO A 323 59.07 -19.33 -1.00
N GLU A 324 59.34 -18.33 -0.15
CA GLU A 324 60.19 -18.48 1.05
C GLU A 324 59.38 -18.56 2.36
N ILE A 325 58.39 -17.69 2.55
CA ILE A 325 57.65 -17.53 3.82
C ILE A 325 56.34 -18.34 3.78
N LYS A 326 56.10 -19.18 4.79
CA LYS A 326 54.92 -20.05 4.92
C LYS A 326 53.95 -19.63 6.03
N TYR A 327 52.66 -19.90 5.88
CA TYR A 327 51.71 -19.70 6.98
C TYR A 327 51.92 -20.71 8.12
N GLY A 328 51.79 -20.25 9.37
CA GLY A 328 51.86 -21.04 10.60
C GLY A 328 53.25 -21.57 10.97
N GLU A 329 54.05 -21.98 9.98
CA GLU A 329 55.37 -22.58 10.20
C GLU A 329 56.51 -21.55 10.24
N SER A 330 56.38 -20.45 9.49
CA SER A 330 57.45 -19.45 9.43
C SER A 330 57.47 -18.60 10.70
N LEU A 331 58.58 -18.65 11.43
CA LEU A 331 58.85 -17.78 12.57
C LEU A 331 59.57 -16.55 12.07
N CYS A 332 58.82 -15.47 11.90
CA CYS A 332 59.30 -14.21 11.36
C CYS A 332 59.70 -13.24 12.47
N PHE A 333 60.82 -12.56 12.31
CA PHE A 333 61.18 -11.39 13.12
C PHE A 333 60.97 -10.11 12.30
N VAL A 334 60.24 -9.14 12.84
CA VAL A 334 59.97 -7.86 12.18
C VAL A 334 61.07 -6.86 12.54
N GLN A 335 61.70 -6.28 11.52
CA GLN A 335 62.74 -5.26 11.65
C GLN A 335 62.37 -4.01 10.85
N HIS A 336 62.56 -2.83 11.44
CA HIS A 336 62.46 -1.56 10.72
C HIS A 336 63.73 -1.33 9.88
N VAL A 337 63.59 -1.11 8.57
CA VAL A 337 64.71 -1.12 7.61
C VAL A 337 65.65 0.07 7.84
N ALA A 338 65.12 1.28 8.05
CA ALA A 338 65.95 2.48 8.15
C ALA A 338 66.65 2.63 9.51
N SER A 339 66.01 2.21 10.61
CA SER A 339 66.59 2.31 11.96
C SER A 339 67.28 1.03 12.43
N GLY A 340 67.01 -0.10 11.80
CA GLY A 340 67.52 -1.42 12.20
C GLY A 340 66.92 -1.98 13.49
N LEU A 341 65.92 -1.30 14.09
CA LEU A 341 65.29 -1.72 15.35
C LEU A 341 64.36 -2.92 15.14
N TRP A 342 64.28 -3.78 16.16
CA TRP A 342 63.47 -4.98 16.21
C TRP A 342 62.14 -4.75 16.94
N LEU A 343 61.06 -5.32 16.43
CA LEU A 343 59.76 -5.29 17.10
C LEU A 343 59.79 -6.22 18.31
N THR A 344 59.49 -5.68 19.49
CA THR A 344 59.41 -6.42 20.75
C THR A 344 58.36 -5.77 21.66
N TYR A 345 58.09 -6.34 22.84
CA TYR A 345 57.19 -5.76 23.82
C TYR A 345 57.95 -5.06 24.96
N ALA A 346 57.36 -4.00 25.51
CA ALA A 346 57.85 -3.34 26.72
C ALA A 346 57.40 -4.15 27.96
N ALA A 347 58.24 -4.16 29.01
CA ALA A 347 57.91 -4.80 30.27
C ALA A 347 56.60 -4.21 30.86
N PRO A 348 55.67 -5.05 31.35
CA PRO A 348 54.40 -4.57 31.88
C PRO A 348 54.59 -3.72 33.14
N ASP A 349 53.83 -2.63 33.26
CA ASP A 349 53.90 -1.73 34.42
C ASP A 349 53.51 -2.47 35.71
N PRO A 350 54.36 -2.49 36.76
CA PRO A 350 54.10 -3.24 37.99
C PRO A 350 52.90 -2.72 38.80
N LYS A 351 52.43 -1.49 38.52
CA LYS A 351 51.19 -0.93 39.10
C LYS A 351 49.91 -1.43 38.40
N ALA A 352 49.96 -1.63 37.08
CA ALA A 352 48.83 -2.12 36.28
C ALA A 352 48.57 -3.62 36.55
N LEU A 353 49.62 -4.39 36.81
CA LEU A 353 49.57 -5.82 37.10
C LEU A 353 48.76 -6.19 38.37
N ARG A 354 48.53 -5.23 39.29
CA ARG A 354 47.81 -5.46 40.56
C ARG A 354 46.32 -5.13 40.52
N LEU A 355 45.82 -4.46 39.48
CA LEU A 355 44.46 -3.87 39.47
C LEU A 355 43.68 -4.04 38.16
N GLY A 356 44.28 -4.55 37.07
CA GLY A 356 43.55 -4.63 35.78
C GLY A 356 44.19 -5.50 34.69
N VAL A 357 43.64 -5.37 33.48
CA VAL A 357 43.90 -6.20 32.29
C VAL A 357 45.38 -6.18 31.89
N LEU A 358 45.90 -7.37 31.56
CA LEU A 358 47.29 -7.67 31.27
C LEU A 358 47.67 -7.25 29.83
N LYS A 359 47.64 -5.96 29.54
CA LYS A 359 48.05 -5.41 28.22
C LYS A 359 49.57 -5.20 28.22
N LYS A 360 50.29 -5.74 27.24
CA LYS A 360 51.70 -5.37 26.99
C LYS A 360 51.70 -4.24 25.93
N LYS A 361 52.76 -3.43 25.81
CA LYS A 361 52.90 -2.36 24.78
C LYS A 361 54.00 -2.77 23.79
N ALA A 362 53.81 -2.70 22.47
CA ALA A 362 54.89 -3.03 21.52
C ALA A 362 55.76 -1.80 21.26
N ILE A 363 57.06 -2.03 21.14
CA ILE A 363 58.08 -1.02 20.90
C ILE A 363 59.10 -1.54 19.90
N LEU A 364 59.85 -0.62 19.30
CA LEU A 364 61.01 -0.95 18.49
C LEU A 364 62.27 -0.79 19.36
N HIS A 365 62.96 -1.89 19.63
CA HIS A 365 64.14 -1.95 20.51
C HIS A 365 65.40 -2.42 19.75
N GLN A 366 66.58 -2.09 20.25
CA GLN A 366 67.84 -2.42 19.57
C GLN A 366 68.16 -3.93 19.59
N GLU A 367 67.78 -4.64 20.65
CA GLU A 367 68.10 -6.07 20.85
C GLU A 367 66.85 -6.98 20.79
N GLY A 368 65.70 -6.49 21.27
CA GLY A 368 64.47 -7.28 21.47
C GLY A 368 64.61 -8.51 22.39
N HIS A 369 63.50 -9.17 22.71
CA HIS A 369 63.46 -10.39 23.52
C HIS A 369 63.65 -11.68 22.70
N MET A 370 63.87 -12.83 23.35
CA MET A 370 64.10 -14.11 22.66
C MET A 370 62.82 -14.75 22.11
N ASP A 371 61.67 -14.36 22.67
CA ASP A 371 60.32 -14.84 22.35
C ASP A 371 59.61 -13.97 21.30
N ASP A 372 60.29 -13.02 20.66
CA ASP A 372 59.75 -12.12 19.61
C ASP A 372 59.33 -12.83 18.30
N ALA A 373 59.36 -14.16 18.25
CA ALA A 373 59.02 -14.91 17.04
C ALA A 373 57.53 -14.74 16.71
N LEU A 374 57.23 -14.28 15.48
CA LEU A 374 55.87 -14.08 15.01
C LEU A 374 55.51 -15.12 13.94
N SER A 375 54.41 -15.84 14.16
CA SER A 375 53.81 -16.72 13.15
C SER A 375 52.72 -16.00 12.37
N LEU A 376 52.69 -16.22 11.05
CA LEU A 376 51.74 -15.60 10.13
C LEU A 376 50.56 -16.53 9.85
N THR A 377 49.33 -16.07 10.07
CA THR A 377 48.12 -16.84 9.75
C THR A 377 47.23 -16.05 8.81
N ARG A 378 46.80 -16.68 7.70
CA ARG A 378 45.93 -16.04 6.71
C ARG A 378 44.50 -15.92 7.26
N CYS A 379 43.91 -14.75 7.07
CA CYS A 379 42.51 -14.50 7.37
C CYS A 379 41.59 -15.15 6.31
N GLN A 380 40.38 -15.57 6.68
CA GLN A 380 39.39 -16.07 5.72
C GLN A 380 39.02 -14.97 4.71
N GLN A 381 38.68 -15.35 3.48
CA GLN A 381 38.34 -14.37 2.43
C GLN A 381 37.12 -13.50 2.80
N GLU A 382 36.07 -14.11 3.36
CA GLU A 382 34.85 -13.40 3.78
C GLU A 382 35.15 -12.35 4.86
N GLU A 383 35.99 -12.70 5.83
CA GLU A 383 36.39 -11.80 6.92
C GLU A 383 37.26 -10.65 6.40
N SER A 384 38.20 -10.94 5.49
CA SER A 384 39.00 -9.94 4.79
C SER A 384 38.12 -8.95 4.02
N GLN A 385 37.05 -9.45 3.41
CA GLN A 385 36.10 -8.61 2.68
C GLN A 385 35.29 -7.73 3.63
N ALA A 386 34.73 -8.31 4.68
CA ALA A 386 33.97 -7.61 5.72
C ALA A 386 34.79 -6.49 6.38
N ALA A 387 36.06 -6.75 6.71
CA ALA A 387 36.95 -5.77 7.33
C ALA A 387 37.17 -4.52 6.44
N ARG A 388 37.23 -4.69 5.12
CA ARG A 388 37.31 -3.55 4.20
C ARG A 388 35.96 -2.82 4.08
N MET A 389 34.84 -3.55 4.04
CA MET A 389 33.50 -2.91 4.06
C MET A 389 33.31 -2.03 5.29
N ILE A 390 33.80 -2.47 6.46
CA ILE A 390 33.78 -1.70 7.70
C ILE A 390 34.52 -0.37 7.54
N TYR A 391 35.73 -0.39 6.95
CA TYR A 391 36.50 0.83 6.69
C TYR A 391 35.72 1.82 5.79
N SER A 392 35.17 1.31 4.69
CA SER A 392 34.49 2.13 3.69
C SER A 392 33.16 2.69 4.21
N THR A 393 32.38 1.86 4.91
CA THR A 393 31.12 2.25 5.56
C THR A 393 31.37 3.25 6.68
N GLY A 394 32.36 2.99 7.55
CA GLY A 394 32.73 3.90 8.63
C GLY A 394 33.21 5.25 8.11
N GLY A 395 33.96 5.28 7.01
CA GLY A 395 34.38 6.52 6.34
C GLY A 395 33.18 7.33 5.81
N LEU A 396 32.27 6.68 5.08
CA LEU A 396 31.07 7.31 4.51
C LEU A 396 30.16 7.88 5.60
N TYR A 397 29.87 7.10 6.64
CA TYR A 397 28.95 7.52 7.70
C TYR A 397 29.55 8.63 8.56
N ASN A 398 30.85 8.59 8.87
CA ASN A 398 31.50 9.70 9.56
C ASN A 398 31.49 11.00 8.73
N HIS A 399 31.63 10.91 7.41
CA HIS A 399 31.48 12.07 6.53
C HIS A 399 30.04 12.60 6.55
N PHE A 400 29.06 11.70 6.47
CA PHE A 400 27.64 12.06 6.56
C PHE A 400 27.26 12.69 7.90
N ILE A 401 27.69 12.13 9.03
CA ILE A 401 27.45 12.68 10.39
C ILE A 401 28.05 14.08 10.53
N LYS A 402 29.30 14.29 10.08
CA LYS A 402 29.92 15.64 10.09
C LYS A 402 29.18 16.62 9.18
N GLY A 403 28.65 16.14 8.07
CA GLY A 403 27.74 16.89 7.21
C GLY A 403 26.51 17.35 7.99
N LEU A 404 25.79 16.44 8.64
CA LEU A 404 24.62 16.75 9.46
C LEU A 404 24.93 17.75 10.59
N ASP A 405 26.07 17.58 11.28
CA ASP A 405 26.52 18.50 12.34
C ASP A 405 26.78 19.93 11.82
N SER A 406 27.12 20.09 10.55
CA SER A 406 27.34 21.41 9.94
C SER A 406 26.04 22.21 9.78
N PHE A 407 24.90 21.54 9.65
CA PHE A 407 23.57 22.14 9.53
C PHE A 407 22.80 22.15 10.86
N SER A 408 23.22 21.35 11.84
CA SER A 408 22.56 21.23 13.15
C SER A 408 22.56 22.58 13.89
N GLY A 409 21.36 23.15 14.10
CA GLY A 409 21.16 24.37 14.87
C GLY A 409 21.26 25.71 14.11
N LYS A 410 21.44 25.71 12.79
CA LYS A 410 21.42 26.93 11.95
C LYS A 410 20.34 26.83 10.87
N PRO A 411 19.20 27.56 10.99
CA PRO A 411 18.19 27.60 9.95
C PRO A 411 18.78 28.11 8.64
N ARG A 412 18.38 27.52 7.51
CA ARG A 412 18.83 27.99 6.19
C ARG A 412 18.34 29.42 5.95
N GLY A 413 19.28 30.34 5.74
CA GLY A 413 18.97 31.63 5.13
C GLY A 413 18.55 31.43 3.68
N SER A 414 17.83 32.39 3.08
CA SER A 414 17.24 32.29 1.74
C SER A 414 18.23 32.21 0.55
N GLY A 415 19.45 31.69 0.74
CA GLY A 415 20.46 31.44 -0.28
C GLY A 415 21.55 30.47 0.21
N SER A 416 22.11 29.70 -0.74
CA SER A 416 23.18 28.68 -0.70
C SER A 416 23.30 27.80 0.58
N PRO A 417 23.28 26.45 0.47
CA PRO A 417 23.60 25.59 1.61
C PRO A 417 24.99 25.96 2.15
N ALA A 418 25.06 26.30 3.43
CA ALA A 418 26.32 26.59 4.10
C ALA A 418 26.96 25.26 4.52
N GLY A 419 27.67 24.60 3.60
CA GLY A 419 28.40 23.38 3.92
C GLY A 419 28.71 22.49 2.71
N THR A 420 29.60 21.52 2.92
CA THR A 420 29.86 20.41 1.99
C THR A 420 28.55 19.68 1.67
N ALA A 421 28.30 19.35 0.40
CA ALA A 421 27.10 18.63 -0.01
C ALA A 421 27.01 17.26 0.70
N LEU A 422 25.79 16.85 1.08
CA LEU A 422 25.56 15.55 1.72
C LEU A 422 25.59 14.42 0.67
N PRO A 423 26.30 13.30 0.92
CA PRO A 423 26.34 12.16 -0.01
C PRO A 423 25.10 11.26 0.13
N LEU A 424 23.90 11.78 -0.20
CA LEU A 424 22.64 11.05 0.05
C LEU A 424 22.52 9.75 -0.75
N GLU A 425 22.75 9.81 -2.07
CA GLU A 425 22.65 8.65 -2.97
C GLU A 425 23.63 7.53 -2.57
N GLY A 426 24.86 7.89 -2.20
CA GLY A 426 25.86 6.94 -1.72
C GLY A 426 25.48 6.28 -0.39
N VAL A 427 24.85 7.02 0.53
CA VAL A 427 24.37 6.48 1.82
C VAL A 427 23.20 5.52 1.60
N ILE A 428 22.24 5.87 0.74
CA ILE A 428 21.09 5.01 0.41
C ILE A 428 21.59 3.69 -0.19
N LEU A 429 22.45 3.77 -1.22
CA LEU A 429 23.02 2.59 -1.86
C LEU A 429 23.83 1.74 -0.88
N SER A 430 24.65 2.38 -0.02
CA SER A 430 25.42 1.68 1.01
C SER A 430 24.51 0.95 2.02
N LEU A 431 23.38 1.54 2.41
CA LEU A 431 22.44 0.89 3.33
C LEU A 431 21.75 -0.30 2.68
N GLN A 432 21.30 -0.17 1.43
CA GLN A 432 20.67 -1.25 0.66
C GLN A 432 21.62 -2.43 0.47
N ASP A 433 22.88 -2.15 0.10
CA ASP A 433 23.95 -3.14 -0.02
C ASP A 433 24.17 -3.92 1.28
N LEU A 434 24.21 -3.21 2.41
CA LEU A 434 24.41 -3.84 3.71
C LEU A 434 23.18 -4.67 4.15
N ILE A 435 21.96 -4.23 3.82
CA ILE A 435 20.74 -5.01 4.07
C ILE A 435 20.80 -6.33 3.29
N GLY A 436 21.15 -6.28 2.00
CA GLY A 436 21.35 -7.48 1.18
C GLY A 436 22.50 -8.35 1.67
N TYR A 437 23.59 -7.73 2.15
CA TYR A 437 24.70 -8.47 2.75
C TYR A 437 24.24 -9.26 3.97
N PHE A 438 23.47 -8.65 4.89
CA PHE A 438 22.96 -9.30 6.10
C PHE A 438 21.65 -10.06 5.91
N GLU A 439 21.24 -10.33 4.67
CA GLU A 439 19.99 -11.04 4.41
C GLU A 439 20.02 -12.46 5.00
N PRO A 440 18.98 -12.87 5.76
CA PRO A 440 18.85 -14.25 6.23
C PRO A 440 18.74 -15.24 5.05
N PRO A 441 19.29 -16.46 5.18
CA PRO A 441 19.13 -17.46 4.14
C PRO A 441 17.66 -17.85 3.98
N SER A 442 17.21 -18.02 2.73
CA SER A 442 15.85 -18.49 2.41
C SER A 442 15.47 -19.76 3.15
N GLU A 443 14.20 -19.85 3.57
CA GLU A 443 13.63 -21.01 4.25
C GLU A 443 13.56 -22.27 3.35
N GLU A 444 13.61 -22.11 2.03
CA GLU A 444 13.57 -23.21 1.06
C GLU A 444 14.93 -23.91 0.89
N LEU A 445 16.00 -23.32 1.42
CA LEU A 445 17.35 -23.84 1.27
C LEU A 445 17.55 -25.15 2.07
N GLN A 446 18.41 -26.04 1.59
CA GLN A 446 18.75 -27.28 2.32
C GLN A 446 19.31 -26.95 3.71
N HIS A 447 18.88 -27.71 4.72
CA HIS A 447 19.24 -27.46 6.13
C HIS A 447 20.75 -27.31 6.36
N GLU A 448 21.59 -28.16 5.75
CA GLU A 448 23.05 -28.10 5.90
C GLU A 448 23.63 -26.78 5.38
N GLU A 449 23.21 -26.37 4.18
CA GLU A 449 23.64 -25.10 3.57
C GLU A 449 23.12 -23.91 4.40
N LYS A 450 21.89 -24.01 4.90
CA LYS A 450 21.28 -22.99 5.77
C LYS A 450 22.10 -22.79 7.06
N GLN A 451 22.48 -23.89 7.73
CA GLN A 451 23.33 -23.82 8.94
C GLN A 451 24.74 -23.30 8.64
N GLY A 452 25.28 -23.57 7.46
CA GLY A 452 26.52 -22.94 6.97
C GLY A 452 26.38 -21.42 6.87
N LYS A 453 25.35 -20.95 6.16
CA LYS A 453 25.08 -19.51 5.96
C LYS A 453 24.78 -18.78 7.26
N LEU A 454 24.04 -19.38 8.19
CA LEU A 454 23.77 -18.78 9.50
C LEU A 454 25.04 -18.59 10.35
N ARG A 455 26.01 -19.52 10.27
CA ARG A 455 27.31 -19.39 10.95
C ARG A 455 28.12 -18.23 10.36
N SER A 456 28.23 -18.15 9.03
CA SER A 456 28.87 -17.03 8.34
C SER A 456 28.19 -15.70 8.67
N LEU A 457 26.86 -15.64 8.64
CA LEU A 457 26.09 -14.42 8.94
C LEU A 457 26.33 -13.91 10.37
N ARG A 458 26.29 -14.80 11.37
CA ARG A 458 26.58 -14.44 12.77
C ARG A 458 28.02 -13.96 12.95
N ASN A 459 28.97 -14.59 12.27
CA ASN A 459 30.37 -14.18 12.31
C ASN A 459 30.52 -12.74 11.77
N ARG A 460 29.89 -12.45 10.63
CA ARG A 460 29.87 -11.10 10.04
C ARG A 460 29.21 -10.07 10.95
N GLN A 461 28.09 -10.40 11.58
CA GLN A 461 27.45 -9.52 12.57
C GLN A 461 28.38 -9.22 13.76
N SER A 462 29.14 -10.21 14.24
CA SER A 462 30.10 -10.03 15.34
C SER A 462 31.25 -9.09 14.94
N LEU A 463 31.77 -9.20 13.72
CA LEU A 463 32.84 -8.30 13.23
C LEU A 463 32.40 -6.83 13.22
N PHE A 464 31.15 -6.55 12.85
CA PHE A 464 30.59 -5.19 12.87
C PHE A 464 30.36 -4.68 14.30
N GLN A 465 30.08 -5.57 15.24
CA GLN A 465 29.94 -5.24 16.67
C GLN A 465 31.28 -4.76 17.26
N GLU A 466 32.37 -5.49 17.01
CA GLU A 466 33.72 -5.19 17.53
C GLU A 466 34.20 -3.79 17.10
N GLU A 467 33.85 -3.37 15.89
CA GLU A 467 34.22 -2.06 15.35
C GLU A 467 33.26 -0.93 15.75
N GLY A 468 32.27 -1.22 16.60
CA GLY A 468 31.32 -0.24 17.11
C GLY A 468 30.33 0.26 16.06
N MET A 469 30.08 -0.49 14.98
CA MET A 469 29.22 -0.04 13.87
C MET A 469 27.78 0.22 14.30
N LEU A 470 27.28 -0.52 15.29
CA LEU A 470 25.96 -0.26 15.89
C LEU A 470 25.87 1.15 16.47
N SER A 471 26.91 1.63 17.15
CA SER A 471 26.95 2.99 17.69
C SER A 471 26.94 4.06 16.60
N LEU A 472 27.62 3.81 15.47
CA LEU A 472 27.61 4.72 14.32
C LEU A 472 26.22 4.81 13.68
N VAL A 473 25.54 3.67 13.50
CA VAL A 473 24.15 3.63 12.99
C VAL A 473 23.19 4.34 13.95
N LEU A 474 23.30 4.10 15.26
CA LEU A 474 22.49 4.78 16.27
C LEU A 474 22.74 6.29 16.28
N ASN A 475 24.00 6.72 16.15
CA ASN A 475 24.35 8.14 16.04
C ASN A 475 23.73 8.77 14.78
N CYS A 476 23.72 8.08 13.64
CA CYS A 476 23.02 8.54 12.43
C CYS A 476 21.51 8.71 12.70
N ILE A 477 20.89 7.74 13.36
CA ILE A 477 19.47 7.80 13.72
C ILE A 477 19.23 8.99 14.66
N ASP A 478 20.01 9.16 15.72
CA ASP A 478 19.84 10.23 16.71
C ASP A 478 19.90 11.62 16.10
N ARG A 479 20.85 11.86 15.19
CA ARG A 479 20.97 13.14 14.48
C ARG A 479 19.78 13.40 13.56
N LEU A 480 19.26 12.37 12.89
CA LEU A 480 18.09 12.48 12.02
C LEU A 480 16.77 12.57 12.80
N ASN A 481 16.74 12.07 14.03
CA ASN A 481 15.56 12.04 14.88
C ASN A 481 15.21 13.41 15.48
N VAL A 482 16.11 14.39 15.41
CA VAL A 482 15.79 15.78 15.81
C VAL A 482 14.71 16.39 14.90
N TYR A 483 14.59 15.94 13.65
CA TYR A 483 13.65 16.48 12.68
C TYR A 483 12.30 15.76 12.77
N THR A 484 11.21 16.50 12.99
CA THR A 484 9.86 15.93 13.18
C THR A 484 9.14 15.60 11.87
N THR A 485 9.40 16.36 10.81
CA THR A 485 8.78 16.20 9.49
C THR A 485 9.82 16.37 8.39
N ALA A 486 9.58 15.77 7.22
CA ALA A 486 10.42 15.96 6.05
C ALA A 486 10.54 17.45 5.65
N ALA A 487 9.46 18.23 5.80
CA ALA A 487 9.48 19.67 5.57
C ALA A 487 10.44 20.42 6.51
N HIS A 488 10.47 20.05 7.79
CA HIS A 488 11.42 20.61 8.74
C HIS A 488 12.87 20.24 8.38
N PHE A 489 13.12 19.06 7.79
CA PHE A 489 14.45 18.72 7.28
C PHE A 489 14.80 19.51 6.00
N ALA A 490 13.82 19.77 5.13
CA ALA A 490 13.99 20.56 3.91
C ALA A 490 14.51 21.98 4.20
N GLU A 491 14.06 22.57 5.31
CA GLU A 491 14.50 23.89 5.78
C GLU A 491 15.98 23.95 6.17
N PHE A 492 16.67 22.82 6.41
CA PHE A 492 18.09 22.81 6.77
C PHE A 492 18.96 22.24 5.66
N ALA A 493 18.56 21.10 5.08
CA ALA A 493 19.35 20.37 4.08
C ALA A 493 18.92 20.65 2.63
N GLY A 494 17.71 21.17 2.40
CA GLY A 494 17.12 21.42 1.08
C GLY A 494 16.02 20.45 0.68
N GLU A 495 15.25 20.82 -0.35
CA GLU A 495 14.06 20.08 -0.81
C GLU A 495 14.42 18.67 -1.32
N GLU A 496 15.43 18.53 -2.18
CA GLU A 496 15.89 17.23 -2.69
C GLU A 496 16.33 16.28 -1.56
N ALA A 497 16.95 16.83 -0.50
CA ALA A 497 17.37 16.05 0.66
C ALA A 497 16.19 15.55 1.50
N ALA A 498 15.09 16.31 1.52
CA ALA A 498 13.89 15.96 2.28
C ALA A 498 13.10 14.81 1.65
N GLU A 499 13.11 14.68 0.32
CA GLU A 499 12.51 13.53 -0.37
C GLU A 499 13.18 12.22 0.06
N SER A 500 14.51 12.24 0.19
CA SER A 500 15.31 11.09 0.60
C SER A 500 15.29 10.80 2.11
N TRP A 501 14.80 11.73 2.94
CA TRP A 501 14.87 11.60 4.41
C TRP A 501 14.10 10.38 4.92
N LYS A 502 12.86 10.21 4.46
CA LYS A 502 12.00 9.09 4.87
C LYS A 502 12.60 7.74 4.47
N GLU A 503 13.19 7.66 3.28
CA GLU A 503 13.84 6.45 2.79
C GLU A 503 15.04 6.08 3.66
N ILE A 504 15.94 7.04 3.92
CA ILE A 504 17.12 6.82 4.77
C ILE A 504 16.71 6.35 6.18
N VAL A 505 15.71 6.99 6.79
CA VAL A 505 15.24 6.60 8.13
C VAL A 505 14.72 5.16 8.16
N ASN A 506 13.95 4.74 7.14
CA ASN A 506 13.46 3.38 7.07
C ASN A 506 14.60 2.36 6.88
N LEU A 507 15.54 2.64 5.97
CA LEU A 507 16.70 1.79 5.72
C LEU A 507 17.61 1.68 6.96
N LEU A 508 17.74 2.74 7.76
CA LEU A 508 18.51 2.74 9.01
C LEU A 508 17.89 1.82 10.08
N TYR A 509 16.57 1.75 10.20
CA TYR A 509 15.93 0.80 11.12
C TYR A 509 15.94 -0.63 10.58
N GLU A 510 15.84 -0.80 9.25
CA GLU A 510 15.92 -2.11 8.61
C GLU A 510 17.30 -2.74 8.75
N ILE A 511 18.38 -2.00 8.48
CA ILE A 511 19.76 -2.48 8.71
C ILE A 511 19.99 -2.79 10.19
N LEU A 512 19.43 -1.98 11.10
CA LEU A 512 19.53 -2.22 12.53
C LEU A 512 18.85 -3.56 12.91
N ALA A 513 17.70 -3.87 12.33
CA ALA A 513 17.03 -5.16 12.52
C ALA A 513 17.88 -6.32 11.98
N SER A 514 18.47 -6.18 10.79
CA SER A 514 19.33 -7.19 10.17
C SER A 514 20.61 -7.47 10.98
N LEU A 515 21.17 -6.47 11.66
CA LEU A 515 22.33 -6.64 12.55
C LEU A 515 21.98 -7.36 13.87
N ILE A 516 20.73 -7.28 14.32
CA ILE A 516 20.28 -7.84 15.61
C ILE A 516 19.74 -9.26 15.46
N ARG A 517 19.00 -9.52 14.38
CA ARG A 517 18.27 -10.78 14.16
C ARG A 517 19.20 -11.99 14.26
N GLY A 518 18.82 -12.94 15.13
CA GLY A 518 19.52 -14.22 15.29
C GLY A 518 20.82 -14.15 16.11
N ASN A 519 21.18 -13.00 16.67
CA ASN A 519 22.37 -12.81 17.51
C ASN A 519 22.02 -12.23 18.89
N ARG A 520 22.05 -13.11 19.91
CA ARG A 520 21.76 -12.76 21.30
C ARG A 520 22.73 -11.73 21.88
N ALA A 521 24.00 -11.73 21.48
CA ALA A 521 24.99 -10.78 22.01
C ALA A 521 24.65 -9.33 21.63
N ASN A 522 24.24 -9.12 20.37
CA ASN A 522 23.78 -7.82 19.88
C ASN A 522 22.50 -7.36 20.60
N CYS A 523 21.55 -8.28 20.84
CA CYS A 523 20.31 -7.96 21.55
C CYS A 523 20.56 -7.48 22.99
N ALA A 524 21.53 -8.09 23.69
CA ALA A 524 21.85 -7.73 25.07
C ALA A 524 22.35 -6.28 25.21
N LEU A 525 23.02 -5.73 24.18
CA LEU A 525 23.46 -4.33 24.16
C LEU A 525 22.29 -3.33 24.19
N PHE A 526 21.13 -3.72 23.64
CA PHE A 526 19.93 -2.89 23.62
C PHE A 526 19.18 -2.82 24.95
N SER A 527 19.58 -3.61 25.96
CA SER A 527 19.01 -3.52 27.31
C SER A 527 19.12 -2.12 27.92
N ASN A 528 20.22 -1.41 27.66
CA ASN A 528 20.44 -0.04 28.14
C ASN A 528 19.71 1.03 27.31
N ASN A 529 19.39 0.73 26.05
CA ASN A 529 18.80 1.68 25.09
C ASN A 529 17.32 1.38 24.79
N LEU A 530 16.66 0.56 25.60
CA LEU A 530 15.27 0.16 25.37
C LEU A 530 14.32 1.36 25.49
N ASP A 531 14.48 2.17 26.54
CA ASP A 531 13.68 3.38 26.76
C ASP A 531 13.83 4.35 25.58
N TRP A 532 15.06 4.46 25.05
CA TRP A 532 15.34 5.24 23.85
C TRP A 532 14.52 4.72 22.67
N LEU A 533 14.56 3.42 22.36
CA LEU A 533 13.84 2.83 21.22
C LEU A 533 12.32 3.02 21.36
N VAL A 534 11.78 2.72 22.54
CA VAL A 534 10.34 2.81 22.80
C VAL A 534 9.84 4.26 22.73
N SER A 535 10.64 5.23 23.20
CA SER A 535 10.28 6.65 23.12
C SER A 535 10.10 7.17 21.69
N LYS A 536 10.64 6.48 20.68
CA LYS A 536 10.55 6.90 19.27
C LYS A 536 9.36 6.29 18.52
N LEU A 537 8.61 5.37 19.14
CA LEU A 537 7.45 4.73 18.51
C LEU A 537 6.29 5.67 18.18
N ASP A 538 6.24 6.88 18.76
CA ASP A 538 5.21 7.88 18.43
C ASP A 538 5.31 8.42 17.00
N ARG A 539 6.37 8.09 16.25
CA ARG A 539 6.57 8.55 14.87
C ARG A 539 5.97 7.60 13.85
N LEU A 540 5.04 8.14 13.06
CA LEU A 540 4.27 7.40 12.05
C LEU A 540 5.12 6.86 10.88
N GLU A 541 6.19 7.56 10.50
CA GLU A 541 6.90 7.24 9.24
C GLU A 541 7.83 6.02 9.32
N ALA A 542 8.30 5.67 10.52
CA ALA A 542 9.28 4.61 10.76
C ALA A 542 8.75 3.48 11.66
N SER A 543 7.46 3.47 11.97
CA SER A 543 6.86 2.54 12.94
C SER A 543 7.02 1.07 12.55
N SER A 544 7.02 0.74 11.25
CA SER A 544 7.26 -0.63 10.77
C SER A 544 8.68 -1.11 11.10
N GLY A 545 9.71 -0.31 10.80
CA GLY A 545 11.11 -0.66 11.06
C GLY A 545 11.42 -0.70 12.56
N ILE A 546 10.94 0.29 13.33
CA ILE A 546 11.13 0.33 14.79
C ILE A 546 10.49 -0.88 15.47
N LEU A 547 9.28 -1.25 15.05
CA LEU A 547 8.56 -2.41 15.60
C LEU A 547 9.27 -3.73 15.26
N GLU A 548 9.89 -3.81 14.08
CA GLU A 548 10.69 -4.96 13.68
C GLU A 548 11.98 -5.09 14.49
N VAL A 549 12.66 -3.98 14.75
CA VAL A 549 13.81 -3.94 15.67
C VAL A 549 13.40 -4.40 17.06
N LEU A 550 12.31 -3.85 17.60
CA LEU A 550 11.78 -4.22 18.92
C LEU A 550 11.43 -5.72 18.97
N TYR A 551 10.74 -6.23 17.95
CA TYR A 551 10.43 -7.65 17.82
C TYR A 551 11.69 -8.53 17.84
N CYS A 552 12.72 -8.16 17.05
CA CYS A 552 13.98 -8.89 16.99
C CYS A 552 14.73 -8.91 18.34
N VAL A 553 14.68 -7.82 19.11
CA VAL A 553 15.33 -7.77 20.43
C VAL A 553 14.59 -8.64 21.45
N LEU A 554 13.24 -8.61 21.44
CA LEU A 554 12.40 -9.32 22.41
C LEU A 554 12.42 -10.84 22.21
N ILE A 555 12.57 -11.33 20.98
CA ILE A 555 12.55 -12.78 20.71
C ILE A 555 13.83 -13.48 21.20
N GLU A 556 14.99 -12.82 21.09
CA GLU A 556 16.30 -13.42 21.37
C GLU A 556 16.78 -13.21 22.82
N SER A 557 16.48 -12.05 23.44
CA SER A 557 17.07 -11.65 24.73
C SER A 557 16.06 -11.57 25.87
N PRO A 558 16.03 -12.54 26.81
CA PRO A 558 15.15 -12.47 27.99
C PRO A 558 15.54 -11.35 28.96
N GLU A 559 16.78 -10.85 28.89
CA GLU A 559 17.26 -9.75 29.72
C GLU A 559 16.46 -8.46 29.48
N VAL A 560 16.10 -8.19 28.22
CA VAL A 560 15.31 -7.02 27.85
C VAL A 560 13.88 -7.12 28.37
N LEU A 561 13.27 -8.31 28.33
CA LEU A 561 11.92 -8.56 28.85
C LEU A 561 11.79 -8.26 30.35
N ASN A 562 12.85 -8.46 31.12
CA ASN A 562 12.86 -8.19 32.56
C ASN A 562 12.90 -6.69 32.90
N ILE A 563 13.26 -5.83 31.94
CA ILE A 563 13.43 -4.37 32.14
C ILE A 563 12.16 -3.60 31.71
N ILE A 564 11.23 -4.25 31.03
CA ILE A 564 10.03 -3.61 30.47
C ILE A 564 9.14 -3.03 31.57
N GLN A 565 8.80 -1.75 31.42
CA GLN A 565 7.89 -1.02 32.30
C GLN A 565 6.50 -0.89 31.69
N GLU A 566 5.51 -0.59 32.53
CA GLU A 566 4.12 -0.37 32.13
C GLU A 566 3.97 0.74 31.07
N ASN A 567 4.76 1.82 31.17
CA ASN A 567 4.72 2.92 30.21
C ASN A 567 5.03 2.44 28.78
N HIS A 568 5.94 1.47 28.63
CA HIS A 568 6.30 0.94 27.31
C HIS A 568 5.14 0.17 26.69
N ILE A 569 4.43 -0.63 27.49
CA ILE A 569 3.27 -1.41 27.03
C ILE A 569 2.13 -0.48 26.63
N LYS A 570 1.87 0.57 27.42
CA LYS A 570 0.87 1.60 27.07
C LYS A 570 1.21 2.30 25.76
N SER A 571 2.48 2.64 25.51
CA SER A 571 2.93 3.19 24.23
C SER A 571 2.68 2.23 23.07
N ILE A 572 2.97 0.93 23.24
CA ILE A 572 2.71 -0.10 22.21
C ILE A 572 1.20 -0.27 21.95
N ILE A 573 0.35 -0.23 22.98
CA ILE A 573 -1.11 -0.29 22.81
C ILE A 573 -1.62 0.98 22.12
N SER A 574 -1.11 2.16 22.47
CA SER A 574 -1.45 3.41 21.78
C SER A 574 -1.03 3.39 20.31
N LEU A 575 0.02 2.65 19.97
CA LEU A 575 0.44 2.44 18.58
C LEU A 575 -0.62 1.67 17.79
N LEU A 576 -1.24 0.65 18.40
CA LEU A 576 -2.32 -0.14 17.80
C LEU A 576 -3.56 0.73 17.54
N ASP A 577 -3.84 1.68 18.42
CA ASP A 577 -4.92 2.65 18.26
C ASP A 577 -4.63 3.64 17.11
N LYS A 578 -3.42 4.22 17.09
CA LYS A 578 -3.01 5.20 16.06
C LYS A 578 -2.82 4.61 14.65
N HIS A 579 -2.26 3.41 14.54
CA HIS A 579 -1.92 2.77 13.24
C HIS A 579 -3.00 1.81 12.73
N GLY A 580 -4.01 1.52 13.55
CA GLY A 580 -4.98 0.48 13.28
C GLY A 580 -4.40 -0.94 13.44
N ARG A 581 -5.11 -1.91 12.90
CA ARG A 581 -4.86 -3.34 13.14
C ARG A 581 -3.64 -3.83 12.33
N ASN A 582 -2.52 -4.04 13.01
CA ASN A 582 -1.28 -4.56 12.43
C ASN A 582 -0.85 -5.85 13.14
N HIS A 583 -0.55 -6.91 12.37
CA HIS A 583 -0.11 -8.20 12.91
C HIS A 583 1.21 -8.09 13.69
N LYS A 584 2.17 -7.27 13.23
CA LYS A 584 3.47 -7.12 13.89
C LYS A 584 3.34 -6.61 15.33
N VAL A 585 2.34 -5.77 15.63
CA VAL A 585 2.12 -5.22 16.98
C VAL A 585 1.64 -6.32 17.92
N LEU A 586 0.74 -7.19 17.43
CA LEU A 586 0.27 -8.36 18.16
C LEU A 586 1.40 -9.39 18.35
N ASP A 587 2.25 -9.59 17.34
CA ASP A 587 3.42 -10.46 17.41
C ASP A 587 4.40 -9.97 18.50
N VAL A 588 4.62 -8.65 18.59
CA VAL A 588 5.41 -8.04 19.67
C VAL A 588 4.76 -8.27 21.04
N LEU A 589 3.47 -8.01 21.21
CA LEU A 589 2.76 -8.25 22.48
C LEU A 589 2.76 -9.74 22.87
N CYS A 590 2.72 -10.65 21.89
CA CYS A 590 2.83 -12.09 22.10
C CYS A 590 4.22 -12.48 22.61
N SER A 591 5.28 -12.02 21.92
CA SER A 591 6.68 -12.25 22.32
C SER A 591 7.03 -11.60 23.66
N LEU A 592 6.36 -10.50 24.03
CA LEU A 592 6.50 -9.83 25.33
C LEU A 592 6.06 -10.71 26.52
N CYS A 593 5.15 -11.66 26.27
CA CYS A 593 4.59 -12.53 27.29
C CYS A 593 5.45 -13.78 27.54
N VAL A 594 6.05 -14.34 26.48
CA VAL A 594 6.76 -15.62 26.51
C VAL A 594 8.07 -15.52 25.73
N CYS A 595 9.19 -15.80 26.39
CA CYS A 595 10.50 -15.90 25.78
C CYS A 595 11.10 -17.28 26.05
N ASN A 596 11.54 -17.98 24.99
CA ASN A 596 12.23 -19.29 25.09
C ASN A 596 11.53 -20.31 26.02
N GLY A 597 10.20 -20.35 26.02
CA GLY A 597 9.40 -21.27 26.84
C GLY A 597 9.14 -20.82 28.30
N VAL A 598 9.68 -19.68 28.73
CA VAL A 598 9.42 -19.07 30.05
C VAL A 598 8.55 -17.84 29.89
N ALA A 599 7.57 -17.67 30.78
CA ALA A 599 6.60 -16.58 30.71
C ALA A 599 6.81 -15.53 31.81
N VAL A 600 6.69 -14.25 31.47
CA VAL A 600 6.84 -13.11 32.39
C VAL A 600 5.46 -12.67 32.91
N ARG A 601 5.16 -12.97 34.17
CA ARG A 601 3.83 -12.69 34.77
C ARG A 601 3.47 -11.20 34.82
N SER A 602 4.45 -10.34 35.09
CA SER A 602 4.24 -8.89 35.15
C SER A 602 3.63 -8.34 33.86
N ASN A 603 4.21 -8.73 32.71
CA ASN A 603 3.77 -8.26 31.40
C ASN A 603 2.37 -8.78 31.04
N GLN A 604 2.06 -10.02 31.41
CA GLN A 604 0.74 -10.62 31.18
C GLN A 604 -0.38 -9.84 31.90
N ASP A 605 -0.12 -9.45 33.15
CA ASP A 605 -1.07 -8.67 33.95
C ASP A 605 -1.28 -7.28 33.33
N LEU A 606 -0.18 -6.59 33.02
CA LEU A 606 -0.22 -5.27 32.40
C LEU A 606 -0.92 -5.25 31.03
N ILE A 607 -0.70 -6.27 30.18
CA ILE A 607 -1.41 -6.38 28.90
C ILE A 607 -2.91 -6.62 29.15
N THR A 608 -3.25 -7.50 30.10
CA THR A 608 -4.66 -7.80 30.42
C THR A 608 -5.39 -6.58 30.95
N GLU A 609 -4.76 -5.80 31.83
CA GLU A 609 -5.34 -4.59 32.41
C GLU A 609 -5.51 -3.48 31.38
N ASN A 610 -4.55 -3.29 30.47
CA ASN A 610 -4.58 -2.16 29.53
C ASN A 610 -5.34 -2.46 28.23
N LEU A 611 -5.40 -3.71 27.77
CA LEU A 611 -5.95 -4.06 26.45
C LEU A 611 -7.39 -4.59 26.50
N LEU A 612 -7.78 -5.25 27.59
CA LEU A 612 -9.07 -5.96 27.70
C LEU A 612 -10.29 -5.08 28.09
N PRO A 613 -10.17 -4.05 28.96
CA PRO A 613 -11.35 -3.32 29.46
C PRO A 613 -12.06 -2.47 28.41
N GLY A 614 -11.32 -1.82 27.51
CA GLY A 614 -11.88 -0.89 26.52
C GLY A 614 -12.67 -1.59 25.41
N ARG A 615 -12.24 -2.79 24.98
CA ARG A 615 -12.85 -3.56 23.87
C ARG A 615 -13.00 -2.78 22.54
N GLU A 616 -12.41 -1.60 22.39
CA GLU A 616 -12.50 -0.80 21.17
C GLU A 616 -11.53 -1.29 20.07
N LEU A 617 -10.37 -1.84 20.47
CA LEU A 617 -9.30 -2.22 19.54
C LEU A 617 -9.48 -3.65 18.99
N LEU A 618 -9.86 -4.59 19.86
CA LEU A 618 -10.02 -6.00 19.52
C LEU A 618 -11.37 -6.29 18.85
N LEU A 619 -11.44 -7.40 18.11
CA LEU A 619 -12.70 -7.91 17.56
C LEU A 619 -13.45 -8.72 18.63
N GLN A 620 -14.74 -8.45 18.82
CA GLN A 620 -15.64 -9.27 19.64
C GLN A 620 -16.60 -10.07 18.76
N THR A 621 -17.05 -11.19 19.29
CA THR A 621 -18.08 -12.01 18.65
C THR A 621 -19.05 -12.53 19.71
N ASN A 622 -20.29 -12.74 19.29
CA ASN A 622 -21.35 -13.31 20.10
C ASN A 622 -22.30 -14.09 19.19
N LEU A 623 -22.97 -15.11 19.73
CA LEU A 623 -24.02 -15.82 19.02
C LEU A 623 -25.30 -14.99 19.05
N ILE A 624 -25.94 -14.80 17.89
CA ILE A 624 -27.14 -13.96 17.75
C ILE A 624 -28.22 -14.74 16.99
N ASN A 625 -29.48 -14.58 17.41
CA ASN A 625 -30.61 -15.19 16.73
C ASN A 625 -30.91 -14.50 15.39
N PHE A 626 -31.33 -15.26 14.38
CA PHE A 626 -31.84 -14.70 13.13
C PHE A 626 -33.20 -14.01 13.34
N VAL A 627 -33.38 -12.88 12.66
CA VAL A 627 -34.61 -12.09 12.66
C VAL A 627 -35.11 -11.96 11.23
N THR A 628 -36.42 -12.11 11.04
CA THR A 628 -37.08 -11.92 9.75
C THR A 628 -38.21 -10.93 9.88
N SER A 629 -38.42 -10.12 8.83
CA SER A 629 -39.47 -9.13 8.77
C SER A 629 -40.39 -9.39 7.59
N ILE A 630 -41.70 -9.46 7.85
CA ILE A 630 -42.74 -9.76 6.87
C ILE A 630 -43.66 -8.55 6.76
N ARG A 631 -44.09 -8.23 5.53
CA ARG A 631 -45.09 -7.20 5.25
C ARG A 631 -46.26 -7.75 4.42
N PRO A 632 -47.47 -7.23 4.59
CA PRO A 632 -48.52 -7.30 3.57
C PRO A 632 -48.18 -6.42 2.36
N ASN A 633 -48.74 -6.72 1.20
CA ASN A 633 -48.66 -5.85 0.00
C ASN A 633 -49.56 -4.59 0.12
N ILE A 634 -49.37 -3.82 1.20
CA ILE A 634 -50.10 -2.58 1.50
C ILE A 634 -49.10 -1.44 1.57
N PHE A 635 -49.36 -0.39 0.79
CA PHE A 635 -48.53 0.81 0.74
C PHE A 635 -49.39 2.05 0.92
N VAL A 636 -48.94 2.92 1.81
CA VAL A 636 -49.64 4.12 2.22
C VAL A 636 -48.71 5.32 2.05
N GLY A 637 -49.16 6.34 1.34
CA GLY A 637 -48.37 7.55 1.07
C GLY A 637 -49.15 8.83 1.27
N ARG A 638 -48.41 9.95 1.28
CA ARG A 638 -48.98 11.29 1.17
C ARG A 638 -48.19 12.06 0.12
N ALA A 639 -48.79 12.21 -1.06
CA ALA A 639 -48.35 13.15 -2.08
C ALA A 639 -49.40 14.25 -2.28
N GLU A 640 -48.97 15.43 -2.75
CA GLU A 640 -49.89 16.49 -3.12
C GLU A 640 -50.80 16.02 -4.27
N GLY A 641 -52.11 16.08 -4.07
CA GLY A 641 -53.09 15.56 -5.04
C GLY A 641 -53.34 14.05 -4.98
N SER A 642 -52.77 13.32 -4.02
CA SER A 642 -53.08 11.89 -3.84
C SER A 642 -54.55 11.67 -3.45
N THR A 643 -55.08 10.54 -3.90
CA THR A 643 -56.45 10.06 -3.68
C THR A 643 -56.59 9.18 -2.43
N GLN A 644 -55.45 8.82 -1.79
CA GLN A 644 -55.42 7.99 -0.59
C GLN A 644 -55.92 8.73 0.66
N TYR A 645 -56.44 7.97 1.63
CA TYR A 645 -56.80 8.50 2.93
C TYR A 645 -55.56 8.77 3.80
N LEU A 646 -55.66 9.66 4.79
CA LEU A 646 -54.48 10.11 5.57
C LEU A 646 -54.27 9.36 6.90
N LYS A 647 -55.24 8.55 7.35
CA LYS A 647 -55.19 7.89 8.66
C LYS A 647 -55.49 6.39 8.56
N TRP A 648 -54.54 5.56 8.97
CA TRP A 648 -54.58 4.11 8.74
C TRP A 648 -54.42 3.30 10.01
N TYR A 649 -55.06 2.13 10.04
CA TYR A 649 -55.16 1.25 11.20
C TYR A 649 -55.02 -0.22 10.83
N PHE A 650 -54.17 -0.93 11.58
CA PHE A 650 -54.12 -2.39 11.57
C PHE A 650 -53.91 -2.94 12.98
N GLU A 651 -54.30 -4.21 13.16
CA GLU A 651 -54.05 -4.98 14.39
C GLU A 651 -53.14 -6.16 14.08
N VAL A 652 -52.30 -6.53 15.05
CA VAL A 652 -51.55 -7.78 15.05
C VAL A 652 -51.89 -8.54 16.31
N MET A 653 -52.34 -9.78 16.13
CA MET A 653 -52.62 -10.70 17.23
C MET A 653 -51.43 -11.65 17.40
N VAL A 654 -50.96 -11.77 18.64
CA VAL A 654 -49.84 -12.63 19.00
C VAL A 654 -50.39 -13.96 19.52
N ASP A 655 -50.14 -15.06 18.81
CA ASP A 655 -50.64 -16.38 19.21
C ASP A 655 -49.64 -17.11 20.11
N GLU A 656 -48.35 -17.01 19.82
CA GLU A 656 -47.30 -17.74 20.52
C GLU A 656 -45.99 -16.94 20.53
N VAL A 657 -45.40 -16.81 21.72
CA VAL A 657 -44.05 -16.26 21.92
C VAL A 657 -43.33 -17.17 22.90
N ALA A 658 -42.38 -17.97 22.41
CA ALA A 658 -41.50 -18.74 23.27
C ALA A 658 -40.49 -17.78 23.93
N PRO A 659 -40.45 -17.59 25.26
CA PRO A 659 -39.61 -16.55 25.88
C PRO A 659 -38.10 -16.74 25.65
N PHE A 660 -37.65 -17.99 25.58
CA PHE A 660 -36.28 -18.36 25.27
C PHE A 660 -36.26 -19.55 24.30
N LEU A 661 -35.77 -19.32 23.08
CA LEU A 661 -35.46 -20.40 22.13
C LEU A 661 -33.98 -20.80 22.23
N THR A 662 -33.11 -19.84 22.51
CA THR A 662 -31.66 -20.02 22.73
C THR A 662 -31.28 -19.35 24.06
N ALA A 663 -29.98 -19.19 24.34
CA ALA A 663 -29.51 -18.45 25.52
C ALA A 663 -29.94 -16.96 25.51
N GLN A 664 -30.38 -16.43 24.36
CA GLN A 664 -30.93 -15.09 24.22
C GLN A 664 -32.47 -15.12 24.11
N ALA A 665 -33.10 -14.05 24.60
CA ALA A 665 -34.54 -13.85 24.47
C ALA A 665 -34.96 -13.76 23.00
N THR A 666 -36.21 -14.15 22.71
CA THR A 666 -36.78 -14.02 21.36
C THR A 666 -37.04 -12.57 21.00
N HIS A 667 -36.87 -12.24 19.71
CA HIS A 667 -37.20 -10.95 19.14
C HIS A 667 -38.66 -10.99 18.66
N LEU A 668 -39.50 -10.05 19.10
CA LEU A 668 -40.79 -9.78 18.48
C LEU A 668 -41.08 -8.27 18.56
N ARG A 669 -41.28 -7.65 17.40
CA ARG A 669 -41.62 -6.23 17.26
C ARG A 669 -42.62 -6.02 16.13
N VAL A 670 -43.46 -5.01 16.26
CA VAL A 670 -44.45 -4.64 15.24
C VAL A 670 -44.46 -3.14 15.02
N GLY A 671 -44.71 -2.70 13.80
CA GLY A 671 -44.95 -1.29 13.51
C GLY A 671 -44.92 -0.96 12.04
N TRP A 672 -44.30 0.17 11.71
CA TRP A 672 -44.30 0.74 10.37
C TRP A 672 -42.88 0.91 9.86
N ALA A 673 -42.69 0.72 8.56
CA ALA A 673 -41.46 1.05 7.88
C ALA A 673 -41.75 1.78 6.58
N LEU A 674 -40.77 2.54 6.12
CA LEU A 674 -40.85 3.29 4.88
C LEU A 674 -40.01 2.62 3.78
N THR A 675 -40.49 2.67 2.55
CA THR A 675 -39.87 1.97 1.40
C THR A 675 -38.46 2.44 1.10
N GLU A 676 -38.21 3.73 1.33
CA GLU A 676 -36.93 4.39 1.11
C GLU A 676 -36.04 4.26 2.34
N GLY A 677 -35.36 3.12 2.48
CA GLY A 677 -34.29 2.95 3.47
C GLY A 677 -34.37 1.66 4.28
N TYR A 678 -35.57 1.27 4.73
CA TYR A 678 -35.71 0.06 5.54
C TYR A 678 -35.41 -1.19 4.71
N SER A 679 -34.28 -1.83 5.01
CA SER A 679 -33.81 -3.00 4.30
C SER A 679 -33.24 -4.04 5.28
N PRO A 680 -34.12 -4.87 5.86
CA PRO A 680 -33.72 -5.88 6.81
C PRO A 680 -32.90 -6.96 6.11
N TYR A 681 -31.64 -7.14 6.53
CA TYR A 681 -30.80 -8.25 6.11
C TYR A 681 -30.56 -9.19 7.29
N PRO A 682 -30.65 -10.52 7.13
CA PRO A 682 -30.48 -11.46 8.23
C PRO A 682 -29.04 -11.59 8.76
N GLY A 683 -28.08 -10.86 8.18
CA GLY A 683 -26.67 -10.88 8.54
C GLY A 683 -26.31 -9.87 9.63
N GLY A 684 -25.46 -8.90 9.30
CA GLY A 684 -25.00 -7.85 10.22
C GLY A 684 -25.66 -6.49 9.95
N GLY A 685 -26.05 -5.82 11.02
CA GLY A 685 -26.55 -4.44 11.06
C GLY A 685 -25.58 -3.47 11.75
N GLU A 686 -26.07 -2.28 12.13
CA GLU A 686 -25.29 -1.32 12.95
C GLU A 686 -25.02 -1.85 14.37
N GLY A 687 -25.90 -2.72 14.87
CA GLY A 687 -25.75 -3.41 16.16
C GLY A 687 -25.54 -4.93 16.05
N TRP A 688 -25.90 -5.64 17.12
CA TRP A 688 -25.83 -7.10 17.20
C TRP A 688 -27.04 -7.75 16.50
N GLY A 689 -26.85 -8.22 15.25
CA GLY A 689 -27.83 -9.05 14.53
C GLY A 689 -28.48 -8.35 13.33
N GLY A 690 -29.43 -9.05 12.70
CA GLY A 690 -30.12 -8.59 11.49
C GLY A 690 -31.22 -7.58 11.80
N ASN A 691 -31.22 -6.45 11.07
CA ASN A 691 -32.08 -5.28 11.28
C ASN A 691 -33.57 -5.65 11.36
N GLY A 692 -34.13 -5.72 12.56
CA GLY A 692 -35.56 -5.80 12.78
C GLY A 692 -36.20 -4.42 12.66
N VAL A 693 -37.51 -4.36 12.88
CA VAL A 693 -38.22 -3.08 12.88
C VAL A 693 -37.79 -2.24 14.09
N GLY A 694 -37.46 -0.96 13.86
CA GLY A 694 -37.01 -0.01 14.87
C GLY A 694 -35.49 0.02 15.12
N ASP A 695 -34.70 -0.67 14.29
CA ASP A 695 -33.23 -0.67 14.40
C ASP A 695 -32.60 0.50 13.63
N ASP A 696 -33.25 1.02 12.60
CA ASP A 696 -32.81 2.18 11.82
C ASP A 696 -33.72 3.40 12.00
N LEU A 697 -33.40 4.51 11.32
CA LEU A 697 -34.23 5.73 11.28
C LEU A 697 -35.42 5.62 10.31
N TYR A 698 -35.53 4.49 9.61
CA TYR A 698 -36.51 4.23 8.55
C TYR A 698 -37.59 3.24 9.00
N SER A 699 -37.56 2.84 10.26
CA SER A 699 -38.54 1.93 10.83
C SER A 699 -38.86 2.31 12.27
N TYR A 700 -40.12 2.05 12.63
CA TYR A 700 -40.72 2.44 13.90
C TYR A 700 -41.39 1.21 14.50
N GLY A 701 -40.81 0.69 15.57
CA GLY A 701 -41.21 -0.57 16.18
C GLY A 701 -41.72 -0.44 17.61
N PHE A 702 -42.52 -1.41 18.03
CA PHE A 702 -43.02 -1.59 19.40
C PHE A 702 -42.95 -3.05 19.82
N ASP A 703 -42.50 -3.32 21.06
CA ASP A 703 -42.31 -4.67 21.63
C ASP A 703 -43.12 -4.94 22.91
N GLY A 704 -44.05 -4.04 23.26
CA GLY A 704 -44.84 -4.07 24.50
C GLY A 704 -44.37 -3.06 25.55
N LEU A 705 -43.06 -2.83 25.66
CA LEU A 705 -42.46 -1.97 26.69
C LEU A 705 -41.73 -0.75 26.12
N HIS A 706 -41.24 -0.84 24.88
CA HIS A 706 -40.37 0.15 24.28
C HIS A 706 -40.86 0.59 22.91
N LEU A 707 -40.61 1.86 22.61
CA LEU A 707 -40.61 2.40 21.27
C LEU A 707 -39.18 2.33 20.71
N TRP A 708 -39.04 1.69 19.56
CA TRP A 708 -37.78 1.41 18.88
C TRP A 708 -37.65 2.24 17.60
N THR A 709 -36.57 3.00 17.51
CA THR A 709 -36.05 3.63 16.28
C THR A 709 -34.55 3.91 16.48
N GLY A 710 -33.72 3.66 15.46
CA GLY A 710 -32.27 3.90 15.50
C GLY A 710 -31.54 3.18 16.64
N HIS A 711 -31.92 1.94 16.97
CA HIS A 711 -31.41 1.16 18.11
C HIS A 711 -31.60 1.82 19.50
N VAL A 712 -32.49 2.82 19.63
CA VAL A 712 -32.78 3.48 20.90
C VAL A 712 -34.06 2.90 21.52
N PRO A 713 -33.99 2.06 22.57
CA PRO A 713 -35.18 1.63 23.30
C PRO A 713 -35.69 2.74 24.22
N ARG A 714 -36.84 3.32 23.92
CA ARG A 714 -37.50 4.29 24.82
C ARG A 714 -38.64 3.61 25.57
N LEU A 715 -38.52 3.51 26.89
CA LEU A 715 -39.56 2.93 27.75
C LEU A 715 -40.86 3.74 27.67
N VAL A 716 -41.98 3.05 27.48
CA VAL A 716 -43.32 3.65 27.48
C VAL A 716 -44.09 3.34 28.74
N THR A 717 -45.10 4.17 29.04
CA THR A 717 -46.07 3.89 30.11
C THR A 717 -47.39 3.41 29.51
N SER A 718 -47.83 2.23 29.92
CA SER A 718 -49.11 1.63 29.52
C SER A 718 -49.72 0.86 30.70
N PRO A 719 -51.06 0.80 30.82
CA PRO A 719 -51.71 -0.07 31.80
C PRO A 719 -51.36 -1.54 31.52
N GLY A 720 -50.86 -2.25 32.54
CA GLY A 720 -50.41 -3.64 32.38
C GLY A 720 -49.11 -3.76 31.60
N GLN A 721 -48.04 -3.11 32.06
CA GLN A 721 -46.74 -3.10 31.39
C GLN A 721 -46.10 -4.51 31.35
N HIS A 722 -45.96 -5.08 30.16
CA HIS A 722 -45.23 -6.32 29.91
C HIS A 722 -44.75 -6.37 28.44
N LEU A 723 -43.79 -7.24 28.16
CA LEU A 723 -43.43 -7.58 26.77
C LEU A 723 -44.58 -8.35 26.12
N LEU A 724 -44.64 -8.32 24.78
CA LEU A 724 -45.69 -9.02 24.02
C LEU A 724 -45.82 -10.48 24.44
N ALA A 725 -46.98 -10.81 25.00
CA ALA A 725 -47.35 -12.14 25.46
C ALA A 725 -48.37 -12.79 24.49
N PRO A 726 -48.58 -14.11 24.59
CA PRO A 726 -49.66 -14.77 23.87
C PRO A 726 -51.03 -14.14 24.20
N GLU A 727 -51.91 -14.08 23.21
CA GLU A 727 -53.25 -13.46 23.24
C GLU A 727 -53.27 -11.92 23.27
N ASP A 728 -52.12 -11.25 23.20
CA ASP A 728 -52.08 -9.80 23.05
C ASP A 728 -52.47 -9.35 21.63
N VAL A 729 -53.16 -8.21 21.58
CA VAL A 729 -53.47 -7.50 20.33
C VAL A 729 -52.79 -6.14 20.36
N VAL A 730 -51.92 -5.91 19.38
CA VAL A 730 -51.28 -4.61 19.17
C VAL A 730 -52.00 -3.88 18.05
N SER A 731 -52.54 -2.70 18.36
CA SER A 731 -53.13 -1.79 17.38
C SER A 731 -52.10 -0.74 16.97
N CYS A 732 -51.89 -0.58 15.67
CA CYS A 732 -50.93 0.37 15.11
C CYS A 732 -51.68 1.47 14.36
N CYS A 733 -51.54 2.72 14.83
CA CYS A 733 -52.20 3.89 14.28
C CYS A 733 -51.20 4.77 13.54
N LEU A 734 -51.45 5.05 12.26
CA LEU A 734 -50.65 5.96 11.43
C LEU A 734 -51.51 7.18 11.04
N ASP A 735 -51.04 8.38 11.36
CA ASP A 735 -51.68 9.64 10.96
C ASP A 735 -50.69 10.49 10.17
N LEU A 736 -50.94 10.66 8.87
CA LEU A 736 -50.07 11.42 7.96
C LEU A 736 -50.38 12.92 7.92
N SER A 737 -51.30 13.43 8.76
CA SER A 737 -51.63 14.86 8.80
C SER A 737 -50.55 15.70 9.52
N VAL A 738 -50.16 15.27 10.73
CA VAL A 738 -49.09 15.85 11.58
C VAL A 738 -47.80 15.00 11.53
N PRO A 739 -47.72 14.04 10.59
CA PRO A 739 -47.03 12.75 10.75
C PRO A 739 -46.86 12.25 12.19
N SER A 740 -47.73 11.35 12.63
CA SER A 740 -47.62 10.69 13.93
C SER A 740 -47.93 9.18 13.86
N ILE A 741 -47.14 8.38 14.57
CA ILE A 741 -47.37 6.94 14.77
C ILE A 741 -47.60 6.68 16.26
N SER A 742 -48.68 5.99 16.58
CA SER A 742 -49.01 5.60 17.96
C SER A 742 -49.43 4.14 18.04
N PHE A 743 -49.25 3.55 19.22
CA PHE A 743 -49.54 2.15 19.47
C PHE A 743 -50.56 2.00 20.60
N ARG A 744 -51.33 0.90 20.57
CA ARG A 744 -52.23 0.50 21.64
C ARG A 744 -52.06 -0.98 21.88
N ILE A 745 -52.09 -1.41 23.14
CA ILE A 745 -52.07 -2.83 23.51
C ILE A 745 -53.41 -3.18 24.16
N ASN A 746 -54.09 -4.20 23.65
CA ASN A 746 -55.41 -4.63 24.13
C ASN A 746 -56.42 -3.47 24.24
N GLY A 747 -56.40 -2.56 23.27
CA GLY A 747 -57.23 -1.34 23.25
C GLY A 747 -56.80 -0.20 24.18
N CYS A 748 -55.80 -0.41 25.04
CA CYS A 748 -55.27 0.63 25.93
C CYS A 748 -54.23 1.50 25.21
N PRO A 749 -54.33 2.84 25.27
CA PRO A 749 -53.37 3.72 24.62
C PRO A 749 -52.00 3.65 25.31
N VAL A 750 -50.96 3.39 24.53
CA VAL A 750 -49.57 3.47 25.00
C VAL A 750 -49.16 4.94 25.00
N GLN A 751 -48.59 5.41 26.11
CA GLN A 751 -48.08 6.78 26.21
C GLN A 751 -46.72 6.87 25.52
N GLY A 752 -46.76 7.13 24.22
CA GLY A 752 -45.60 7.35 23.37
C GLY A 752 -46.02 7.46 21.91
N VAL A 753 -45.51 8.49 21.23
CA VAL A 753 -45.85 8.80 19.83
C VAL A 753 -44.55 9.11 19.10
N PHE A 754 -44.39 8.55 17.90
CA PHE A 754 -43.35 9.00 16.97
C PHE A 754 -43.90 10.15 16.16
N GLU A 755 -43.22 11.28 16.15
CA GLU A 755 -43.59 12.48 15.40
C GLU A 755 -42.40 13.00 14.58
N ALA A 756 -42.66 13.94 13.67
CA ALA A 756 -41.63 14.65 12.90
C ALA A 756 -40.75 13.76 12.00
N PHE A 757 -41.31 12.66 11.47
CA PHE A 757 -40.67 11.85 10.44
C PHE A 757 -40.99 12.35 9.03
N ASN A 758 -40.10 12.07 8.08
CA ASN A 758 -40.29 12.45 6.68
C ASN A 758 -41.35 11.56 6.00
N LEU A 759 -42.01 12.13 4.99
CA LEU A 759 -43.01 11.44 4.17
C LEU A 759 -42.44 11.05 2.81
N ASP A 760 -41.12 10.95 2.71
CA ASP A 760 -40.41 10.62 1.47
C ASP A 760 -40.50 9.10 1.25
N GLY A 761 -41.55 8.68 0.56
CA GLY A 761 -41.81 7.28 0.23
C GLY A 761 -43.11 6.76 0.83
N LEU A 762 -43.29 5.45 0.73
CA LEU A 762 -44.51 4.76 1.13
C LEU A 762 -44.29 4.03 2.45
N PHE A 763 -45.24 4.14 3.36
CA PHE A 763 -45.31 3.36 4.58
C PHE A 763 -45.96 2.01 4.32
N PHE A 764 -45.46 0.97 4.98
CA PHE A 764 -46.05 -0.35 4.98
C PHE A 764 -46.06 -0.99 6.38
N PRO A 765 -47.08 -1.81 6.71
CA PRO A 765 -47.11 -2.55 7.96
C PRO A 765 -46.00 -3.59 8.02
N VAL A 766 -45.29 -3.67 9.14
CA VAL A 766 -44.20 -4.62 9.36
C VAL A 766 -44.35 -5.33 10.68
N VAL A 767 -44.13 -6.64 10.67
CA VAL A 767 -43.84 -7.43 11.86
C VAL A 767 -42.47 -8.06 11.73
N SER A 768 -41.67 -7.95 12.78
CA SER A 768 -40.32 -8.51 12.86
C SER A 768 -40.27 -9.51 13.99
N PHE A 769 -39.78 -10.72 13.73
CA PHE A 769 -39.78 -11.79 14.71
C PHE A 769 -38.62 -12.77 14.51
N SER A 770 -38.16 -13.37 15.61
CA SER A 770 -37.23 -14.49 15.60
C SER A 770 -37.95 -15.83 15.49
N ALA A 771 -37.20 -16.92 15.38
CA ALA A 771 -37.75 -18.26 15.44
C ALA A 771 -38.54 -18.50 16.76
N GLY A 772 -39.55 -19.37 16.70
CA GLY A 772 -40.40 -19.72 17.85
C GLY A 772 -41.58 -18.77 18.12
N VAL A 773 -41.89 -17.87 17.18
CA VAL A 773 -42.97 -16.88 17.30
C VAL A 773 -44.04 -17.14 16.22
N LYS A 774 -45.32 -17.04 16.60
CA LYS A 774 -46.48 -17.09 15.69
C LYS A 774 -47.36 -15.86 15.89
N VAL A 775 -47.64 -15.16 14.79
CA VAL A 775 -48.42 -13.91 14.78
C VAL A 775 -49.40 -13.91 13.62
N ARG A 776 -50.50 -13.17 13.76
CA ARG A 776 -51.53 -12.99 12.72
C ARG A 776 -51.83 -11.52 12.49
N PHE A 777 -51.84 -11.10 11.23
CA PHE A 777 -52.32 -9.79 10.82
C PHE A 777 -53.85 -9.74 10.81
N LEU A 778 -54.41 -8.63 11.30
CA LEU A 778 -55.81 -8.27 11.20
C LEU A 778 -55.87 -6.90 10.49
N LEU A 779 -56.23 -6.92 9.20
CA LEU A 779 -56.16 -5.75 8.32
C LEU A 779 -57.52 -5.09 8.07
N GLY A 780 -58.59 -5.69 8.59
CA GLY A 780 -59.98 -5.25 8.43
C GLY A 780 -60.71 -5.85 7.23
N GLY A 781 -61.98 -5.46 7.06
CA GLY A 781 -62.84 -5.95 5.98
C GLY A 781 -63.07 -7.46 6.06
N ARG A 782 -62.77 -8.19 4.97
CA ARG A 782 -62.88 -9.66 4.92
C ARG A 782 -61.62 -10.40 5.42
N HIS A 783 -60.55 -9.66 5.74
CA HIS A 783 -59.21 -10.21 6.01
C HIS A 783 -58.78 -10.03 7.47
N GLY A 784 -59.71 -10.28 8.39
CA GLY A 784 -59.51 -10.21 9.83
C GLY A 784 -60.49 -9.25 10.49
N GLU A 785 -61.33 -9.79 11.36
CA GLU A 785 -62.20 -8.99 12.22
C GLU A 785 -61.38 -8.38 13.36
N PHE A 786 -61.45 -7.06 13.50
CA PHE A 786 -60.78 -6.38 14.59
C PHE A 786 -61.34 -6.82 15.94
N LYS A 787 -60.45 -7.07 16.89
CA LYS A 787 -60.82 -7.37 18.27
C LYS A 787 -61.20 -6.10 19.02
N PHE A 788 -60.60 -4.97 18.63
CA PHE A 788 -60.89 -3.66 19.19
C PHE A 788 -61.40 -2.70 18.11
N LEU A 789 -62.16 -1.69 18.53
CA LEU A 789 -62.68 -0.71 17.57
C LEU A 789 -61.56 0.25 17.14
N PRO A 790 -61.41 0.53 15.84
CA PRO A 790 -60.51 1.57 15.36
C PRO A 790 -60.87 2.93 15.98
N PRO A 791 -59.88 3.80 16.28
CA PRO A 791 -60.18 5.15 16.74
C PRO A 791 -60.98 5.94 15.69
N PRO A 792 -61.78 6.94 16.11
CA PRO A 792 -62.58 7.74 15.17
C PRO A 792 -61.73 8.37 14.07
N GLY A 793 -62.13 8.16 12.81
CA GLY A 793 -61.46 8.73 11.64
C GLY A 793 -60.23 7.96 11.16
N TYR A 794 -60.02 6.71 11.60
CA TYR A 794 -59.02 5.82 11.01
C TYR A 794 -59.67 4.80 10.07
N ALA A 795 -59.05 4.58 8.91
CA ALA A 795 -59.49 3.58 7.94
C ALA A 795 -58.73 2.26 8.15
N PRO A 796 -59.39 1.09 7.96
CA PRO A 796 -58.71 -0.19 7.94
C PRO A 796 -57.73 -0.28 6.76
N CYS A 797 -56.51 -0.76 7.02
CA CYS A 797 -55.46 -0.90 5.98
C CYS A 797 -55.89 -1.72 4.75
N HIS A 798 -56.89 -2.60 4.86
CA HIS A 798 -57.46 -3.31 3.71
C HIS A 798 -57.99 -2.37 2.60
N GLU A 799 -58.48 -1.17 2.93
CA GLU A 799 -58.99 -0.21 1.93
C GLU A 799 -57.88 0.34 1.01
N ALA A 800 -56.60 0.25 1.40
CA ALA A 800 -55.46 0.68 0.58
C ALA A 800 -55.07 -0.32 -0.53
N VAL A 801 -55.63 -1.54 -0.52
CA VAL A 801 -55.26 -2.58 -1.48
C VAL A 801 -55.83 -2.26 -2.86
N LEU A 802 -55.01 -2.35 -3.90
CA LEU A 802 -55.43 -2.06 -5.27
C LEU A 802 -56.52 -3.04 -5.74
N PRO A 803 -57.56 -2.58 -6.48
CA PRO A 803 -58.68 -3.44 -6.91
C PRO A 803 -58.29 -4.65 -7.78
N ARG A 804 -57.13 -4.59 -8.44
CA ARG A 804 -56.61 -5.66 -9.32
C ARG A 804 -55.70 -6.65 -8.60
N GLU A 805 -55.28 -6.35 -7.38
CA GLU A 805 -54.32 -7.17 -6.63
C GLU A 805 -55.01 -7.97 -5.52
N ARG A 806 -54.43 -9.13 -5.17
CA ARG A 806 -54.86 -9.94 -4.03
C ARG A 806 -53.92 -9.70 -2.86
N LEU A 807 -54.49 -9.69 -1.66
CA LEU A 807 -53.74 -9.57 -0.42
C LEU A 807 -52.86 -10.81 -0.20
N HIS A 808 -51.56 -10.58 -0.02
CA HIS A 808 -50.59 -11.62 0.30
C HIS A 808 -49.52 -11.08 1.24
N LEU A 809 -48.83 -12.00 1.93
CA LEU A 809 -47.70 -11.69 2.79
C LEU A 809 -46.41 -11.97 2.02
N GLU A 810 -45.46 -11.05 2.12
CA GLU A 810 -44.15 -11.17 1.50
C GLU A 810 -43.03 -10.87 2.51
N PRO A 811 -41.93 -11.65 2.49
CA PRO A 811 -40.73 -11.27 3.21
C PRO A 811 -40.13 -10.02 2.57
N ILE A 812 -39.67 -9.09 3.40
CA ILE A 812 -39.12 -7.83 2.92
C ILE A 812 -37.76 -8.11 2.28
N LYS A 813 -37.61 -7.75 0.99
CA LYS A 813 -36.41 -8.01 0.16
C LYS A 813 -36.00 -9.49 0.17
N GLU A 814 -36.82 -10.33 -0.43
CA GLU A 814 -36.41 -11.69 -0.79
C GLU A 814 -35.29 -11.61 -1.84
N TYR A 815 -34.13 -12.22 -1.59
CA TYR A 815 -33.06 -12.43 -2.60
C TYR A 815 -32.95 -13.91 -3.00
N ARG A 816 -33.51 -14.79 -2.17
CA ARG A 816 -33.54 -16.24 -2.37
C ARG A 816 -34.91 -16.76 -1.94
N ARG A 817 -35.57 -17.49 -2.84
CA ARG A 817 -36.85 -18.16 -2.59
C ARG A 817 -36.70 -19.67 -2.69
N GLU A 818 -37.42 -20.40 -1.84
CA GLU A 818 -37.51 -21.85 -1.97
C GLU A 818 -38.33 -22.25 -3.21
N GLY A 819 -37.76 -23.12 -4.04
CA GLY A 819 -38.38 -23.63 -5.25
C GLY A 819 -38.67 -25.13 -5.16
N PRO A 820 -39.64 -25.66 -5.95
CA PRO A 820 -39.94 -27.09 -5.97
C PRO A 820 -38.76 -27.98 -6.41
N ARG A 821 -37.80 -27.41 -7.16
CA ARG A 821 -36.52 -28.03 -7.52
C ARG A 821 -35.40 -27.01 -7.42
N GLY A 822 -34.76 -26.98 -6.26
CA GLY A 822 -33.67 -26.06 -5.96
C GLY A 822 -34.14 -24.63 -5.64
N PRO A 823 -33.34 -23.85 -4.91
CA PRO A 823 -33.68 -22.47 -4.58
C PRO A 823 -33.57 -21.57 -5.82
N HIS A 824 -34.48 -20.62 -5.94
CA HIS A 824 -34.43 -19.58 -6.95
C HIS A 824 -33.80 -18.32 -6.37
N LEU A 825 -33.02 -17.62 -7.19
CA LEU A 825 -32.54 -16.27 -6.88
C LEU A 825 -33.48 -15.26 -7.54
N VAL A 826 -33.74 -14.15 -6.84
CA VAL A 826 -34.57 -13.07 -7.33
C VAL A 826 -33.78 -11.75 -7.24
N GLY A 827 -33.85 -10.96 -8.31
CA GLY A 827 -33.24 -9.63 -8.36
C GLY A 827 -34.00 -8.62 -7.50
N PRO A 828 -33.53 -7.36 -7.41
CA PRO A 828 -34.21 -6.34 -6.63
C PRO A 828 -35.63 -6.13 -7.17
N SER A 829 -36.63 -6.50 -6.36
CA SER A 829 -38.03 -6.22 -6.66
C SER A 829 -38.21 -4.71 -6.67
N ARG A 830 -38.58 -4.13 -7.82
CA ARG A 830 -38.99 -2.74 -7.89
C ARG A 830 -40.30 -2.62 -7.10
N CYS A 831 -40.24 -2.01 -5.91
CA CYS A 831 -41.44 -1.50 -5.26
C CYS A 831 -42.11 -0.58 -6.27
N LEU A 832 -43.30 -0.95 -6.73
CA LEU A 832 -44.01 -0.18 -7.74
C LEU A 832 -44.23 1.23 -7.19
N SER A 833 -43.73 2.25 -7.87
CA SER A 833 -43.97 3.68 -7.57
C SER A 833 -45.43 4.10 -7.79
N HIS A 834 -46.36 3.15 -7.86
CA HIS A 834 -47.72 3.32 -8.41
C HIS A 834 -48.83 3.32 -7.36
N THR A 835 -48.55 3.57 -6.08
CA THR A 835 -49.62 3.50 -5.06
C THR A 835 -50.25 4.84 -4.72
N ASP A 836 -49.64 5.97 -5.09
CA ASP A 836 -50.31 7.27 -5.09
C ASP A 836 -50.72 7.63 -6.51
N PHE A 837 -51.96 7.33 -6.89
CA PHE A 837 -52.55 7.93 -8.08
C PHE A 837 -52.75 9.42 -7.82
N VAL A 838 -51.80 10.21 -8.30
CA VAL A 838 -51.87 11.67 -8.39
C VAL A 838 -52.30 12.02 -9.80
N PRO A 839 -53.52 12.55 -10.01
CA PRO A 839 -53.96 12.90 -11.35
C PRO A 839 -53.10 14.04 -11.88
N CYS A 840 -52.45 13.82 -13.02
CA CYS A 840 -51.67 14.82 -13.74
C CYS A 840 -52.32 15.14 -15.10
N PRO A 841 -53.33 16.02 -15.14
CA PRO A 841 -53.89 16.49 -16.40
C PRO A 841 -52.85 17.21 -17.26
N VAL A 842 -53.00 17.11 -18.57
CA VAL A 842 -52.25 17.88 -19.56
C VAL A 842 -52.57 19.36 -19.39
N ASP A 843 -51.53 20.19 -19.26
CA ASP A 843 -51.71 21.63 -19.11
C ASP A 843 -52.15 22.28 -20.44
N THR A 844 -53.36 22.85 -20.42
CA THR A 844 -53.94 23.57 -21.55
C THR A 844 -54.06 25.08 -21.32
N VAL A 845 -53.52 25.61 -20.21
CA VAL A 845 -53.71 27.02 -19.79
C VAL A 845 -53.06 27.99 -20.78
N GLN A 846 -51.88 27.66 -21.30
CA GLN A 846 -51.13 28.52 -22.23
C GLN A 846 -51.51 28.31 -23.70
N ILE A 847 -52.40 27.36 -24.00
CA ILE A 847 -52.77 27.01 -25.37
C ILE A 847 -53.98 27.82 -25.81
N VAL A 848 -53.74 28.70 -26.79
CA VAL A 848 -54.79 29.46 -27.48
C VAL A 848 -55.26 28.66 -28.69
N LEU A 849 -56.57 28.52 -28.85
CA LEU A 849 -57.15 27.82 -29.98
C LEU A 849 -57.07 28.71 -31.24
N PRO A 850 -56.46 28.25 -32.35
CA PRO A 850 -56.44 29.01 -33.59
C PRO A 850 -57.86 29.33 -34.12
N PRO A 851 -58.09 30.49 -34.75
CA PRO A 851 -59.43 30.90 -35.21
C PRO A 851 -60.12 29.91 -36.16
N HIS A 852 -59.38 29.19 -37.00
CA HIS A 852 -59.94 28.17 -37.88
C HIS A 852 -60.45 26.92 -37.12
N LEU A 853 -59.88 26.63 -35.94
CA LEU A 853 -60.38 25.58 -35.04
C LEU A 853 -61.51 26.07 -34.12
N GLU A 854 -61.72 27.38 -33.97
CA GLU A 854 -62.89 27.90 -33.27
C GLU A 854 -64.19 27.62 -34.05
N GLY A 855 -64.12 27.65 -35.38
CA GLY A 855 -65.23 27.26 -36.26
C GLY A 855 -65.61 25.78 -36.09
N ILE A 856 -64.62 24.88 -36.03
CA ILE A 856 -64.89 23.44 -35.83
C ILE A 856 -65.31 23.11 -34.39
N ARG A 857 -64.95 23.93 -33.40
CA ARG A 857 -65.30 23.71 -31.98
C ARG A 857 -66.81 23.54 -31.78
N GLU A 858 -67.62 24.40 -32.41
CA GLU A 858 -69.08 24.33 -32.32
C GLU A 858 -69.63 23.09 -33.04
N LYS A 859 -69.09 22.77 -34.23
CA LYS A 859 -69.48 21.60 -35.01
C LYS A 859 -69.12 20.27 -34.32
N LEU A 860 -67.97 20.24 -33.65
CA LEU A 860 -67.55 19.12 -32.83
C LEU A 860 -68.45 18.96 -31.60
N ALA A 861 -68.81 20.06 -30.94
CA ALA A 861 -69.76 20.04 -29.83
C ALA A 861 -71.15 19.56 -30.28
N GLU A 862 -71.62 19.99 -31.45
CA GLU A 862 -72.86 19.52 -32.08
C GLU A 862 -72.79 18.00 -32.30
N ASN A 863 -71.78 17.48 -32.99
CA ASN A 863 -71.71 16.05 -33.32
C ASN A 863 -71.48 15.15 -32.09
N ILE A 864 -70.73 15.62 -31.08
CA ILE A 864 -70.60 14.91 -29.78
C ILE A 864 -71.95 14.86 -29.08
N HIS A 865 -72.70 15.97 -29.07
CA HIS A 865 -74.04 16.04 -28.50
C HIS A 865 -75.02 15.09 -29.21
N GLU A 866 -74.95 15.00 -30.54
CA GLU A 866 -75.74 14.06 -31.36
C GLU A 866 -75.46 12.59 -30.98
N LEU A 867 -74.19 12.22 -30.78
CA LEU A 867 -73.79 10.86 -30.37
C LEU A 867 -74.17 10.55 -28.91
N TRP A 868 -74.02 11.53 -28.02
CA TRP A 868 -74.44 11.41 -26.62
C TRP A 868 -75.96 11.22 -26.52
N ALA A 869 -76.73 12.02 -27.26
CA ALA A 869 -78.19 11.92 -27.31
C ALA A 869 -78.64 10.60 -27.91
N LEU A 870 -77.99 10.14 -28.99
CA LEU A 870 -78.22 8.83 -29.59
C LEU A 870 -78.04 7.70 -28.57
N THR A 871 -76.93 7.69 -27.83
CA THR A 871 -76.63 6.67 -26.81
C THR A 871 -77.72 6.62 -25.73
N ARG A 872 -78.24 7.79 -25.32
CA ARG A 872 -79.33 7.87 -24.34
C ARG A 872 -80.63 7.31 -24.91
N ILE A 873 -80.96 7.61 -26.17
CA ILE A 873 -82.16 7.08 -26.83
C ILE A 873 -82.06 5.56 -27.01
N GLU A 874 -80.89 5.02 -27.35
CA GLU A 874 -80.65 3.56 -27.43
C GLU A 874 -80.82 2.86 -26.06
N GLN A 875 -80.48 3.55 -24.97
CA GLN A 875 -80.73 3.09 -23.59
C GLN A 875 -82.20 3.26 -23.14
N GLY A 876 -83.07 3.78 -24.02
CA GLY A 876 -84.50 3.96 -23.77
C GLY A 876 -84.86 5.25 -23.05
N TRP A 877 -84.00 6.28 -23.09
CA TRP A 877 -84.33 7.61 -22.58
C TRP A 877 -85.15 8.41 -23.59
N THR A 878 -86.23 9.04 -23.14
CA THR A 878 -87.09 9.91 -23.96
C THR A 878 -87.06 11.35 -23.48
N TYR A 879 -87.44 12.30 -24.34
CA TYR A 879 -87.48 13.72 -23.96
C TYR A 879 -88.55 14.00 -22.89
N GLY A 880 -88.18 14.79 -21.89
CA GLY A 880 -89.10 15.33 -20.89
C GLY A 880 -88.51 16.56 -20.18
N PRO A 881 -89.33 17.54 -19.77
CA PRO A 881 -88.85 18.83 -19.24
C PRO A 881 -88.16 18.72 -17.88
N VAL A 882 -88.42 17.66 -17.13
CA VAL A 882 -87.81 17.38 -15.82
C VAL A 882 -87.06 16.06 -15.93
N ARG A 883 -85.78 16.08 -15.54
CA ARG A 883 -84.96 14.86 -15.49
C ARG A 883 -85.49 13.94 -14.41
N ASP A 884 -85.86 12.73 -14.81
CA ASP A 884 -86.32 11.67 -13.91
C ASP A 884 -85.73 10.35 -14.37
N ASP A 885 -84.78 9.83 -13.59
CA ASP A 885 -84.02 8.63 -13.96
C ASP A 885 -84.90 7.36 -13.93
N ASN A 886 -85.94 7.32 -13.09
CA ASN A 886 -86.87 6.19 -13.01
C ASN A 886 -87.82 6.16 -14.22
N LYS A 887 -88.27 7.34 -14.68
CA LYS A 887 -89.11 7.48 -15.88
C LYS A 887 -88.31 7.55 -17.17
N ARG A 888 -86.98 7.52 -17.08
CA ARG A 888 -86.03 7.69 -18.19
C ARG A 888 -86.33 8.93 -19.04
N LEU A 889 -86.60 10.05 -18.37
CA LEU A 889 -86.83 11.34 -19.02
C LEU A 889 -85.56 12.20 -18.95
N HIS A 890 -85.12 12.72 -20.10
CA HIS A 890 -83.95 13.60 -20.15
C HIS A 890 -84.26 14.94 -20.87
N PRO A 891 -84.03 16.10 -20.22
CA PRO A 891 -84.38 17.41 -20.78
C PRO A 891 -83.46 17.87 -21.91
N CYS A 892 -82.21 17.42 -21.94
CA CYS A 892 -81.24 17.85 -22.96
C CYS A 892 -81.33 17.08 -24.30
N LEU A 893 -82.37 16.26 -24.52
CA LEU A 893 -82.62 15.62 -25.83
C LEU A 893 -83.28 16.60 -26.80
N VAL A 894 -82.55 17.67 -27.12
CA VAL A 894 -82.93 18.78 -27.99
C VAL A 894 -81.79 19.07 -28.96
N ASP A 895 -82.08 19.82 -30.03
CA ASP A 895 -81.03 20.32 -30.93
C ASP A 895 -79.99 21.14 -30.17
N PHE A 896 -78.76 21.17 -30.66
CA PHE A 896 -77.67 21.92 -30.04
C PHE A 896 -78.02 23.41 -29.83
N HIS A 897 -78.70 24.04 -30.81
CA HIS A 897 -79.18 25.42 -30.70
C HIS A 897 -80.43 25.60 -29.81
N SER A 898 -80.98 24.50 -29.30
CA SER A 898 -82.12 24.48 -28.38
C SER A 898 -81.70 24.05 -26.97
N LEU A 899 -80.41 23.77 -26.74
CA LEU A 899 -79.88 23.47 -25.42
C LEU A 899 -79.98 24.67 -24.48
N PRO A 900 -80.26 24.44 -23.17
CA PRO A 900 -80.08 25.45 -22.14
C PRO A 900 -78.67 26.03 -22.17
N GLU A 901 -78.52 27.34 -21.91
CA GLU A 901 -77.23 28.03 -21.94
C GLU A 901 -76.12 27.33 -21.13
N PRO A 902 -76.38 26.80 -19.91
CA PRO A 902 -75.35 26.08 -19.15
C PRO A 902 -74.86 24.81 -19.85
N GLU A 903 -75.78 24.02 -20.41
CA GLU A 903 -75.47 22.76 -21.10
C GLU A 903 -74.79 22.99 -22.45
N ARG A 904 -75.20 24.04 -23.17
CA ARG A 904 -74.52 24.46 -24.41
C ARG A 904 -73.09 24.89 -24.13
N ASN A 905 -72.89 25.76 -23.13
CA ASN A 905 -71.56 26.23 -22.76
C ASN A 905 -70.68 25.09 -22.25
N TYR A 906 -71.25 24.12 -21.53
CA TYR A 906 -70.56 22.91 -21.11
C TYR A 906 -70.08 22.07 -22.31
N ASN A 907 -70.93 21.80 -23.29
CA ASN A 907 -70.55 21.07 -24.51
C ASN A 907 -69.47 21.82 -25.32
N LEU A 908 -69.57 23.15 -25.42
CA LEU A 908 -68.55 23.99 -26.06
C LEU A 908 -67.22 23.97 -25.31
N GLN A 909 -67.26 23.97 -23.97
CA GLN A 909 -66.08 23.87 -23.12
C GLN A 909 -65.39 22.51 -23.29
N MET A 910 -66.14 21.40 -23.21
CA MET A 910 -65.59 20.05 -23.40
C MET A 910 -64.94 19.88 -24.79
N SER A 911 -65.60 20.39 -25.83
CA SER A 911 -65.05 20.41 -27.19
C SER A 911 -63.78 21.26 -27.29
N GLY A 912 -63.79 22.45 -26.68
CA GLY A 912 -62.63 23.34 -26.64
C GLY A 912 -61.43 22.75 -25.88
N GLU A 913 -61.65 22.11 -24.73
CA GLU A 913 -60.62 21.43 -23.95
C GLU A 913 -60.07 20.21 -24.70
N THR A 914 -60.91 19.46 -25.41
CA THR A 914 -60.48 18.35 -26.27
C THR A 914 -59.53 18.83 -27.36
N LEU A 915 -59.86 19.92 -28.06
CA LEU A 915 -59.01 20.51 -29.09
C LEU A 915 -57.70 21.08 -28.53
N LYS A 916 -57.73 21.75 -27.39
CA LYS A 916 -56.51 22.24 -26.72
C LYS A 916 -55.61 21.08 -26.27
N THR A 917 -56.19 20.00 -25.77
CA THR A 917 -55.45 18.80 -25.36
C THR A 917 -54.75 18.16 -26.57
N LEU A 918 -55.43 18.08 -27.72
CA LEU A 918 -54.83 17.60 -28.97
C LEU A 918 -53.59 18.43 -29.38
N LEU A 919 -53.68 19.75 -29.29
CA LEU A 919 -52.55 20.65 -29.57
C LEU A 919 -51.41 20.47 -28.54
N ALA A 920 -51.75 20.33 -27.25
CA ALA A 920 -50.78 20.10 -26.17
C ALA A 920 -50.00 18.80 -26.34
N LEU A 921 -50.66 17.75 -26.85
CA LEU A 921 -50.06 16.45 -27.14
C LEU A 921 -49.19 16.45 -28.41
N GLY A 922 -48.96 17.62 -29.01
CA GLY A 922 -48.12 17.79 -30.20
C GLY A 922 -48.76 17.31 -31.50
N CYS A 923 -50.10 17.21 -31.55
CA CYS A 923 -50.79 16.78 -32.77
C CYS A 923 -50.97 17.94 -33.74
N HIS A 924 -50.64 17.72 -35.01
CA HIS A 924 -50.95 18.66 -36.08
C HIS A 924 -52.43 18.54 -36.48
N VAL A 925 -53.26 19.40 -35.90
CA VAL A 925 -54.68 19.51 -36.25
C VAL A 925 -54.84 20.61 -37.31
N GLY A 926 -55.25 20.24 -38.52
CA GLY A 926 -55.45 21.16 -39.63
C GLY A 926 -56.45 20.63 -40.65
N MET A 927 -57.00 21.53 -41.47
CA MET A 927 -57.91 21.17 -42.55
C MET A 927 -57.13 20.56 -43.72
N ALA A 928 -57.42 19.31 -44.08
CA ALA A 928 -56.70 18.59 -45.15
C ALA A 928 -57.36 18.74 -46.54
N ASP A 929 -58.71 18.76 -46.59
CA ASP A 929 -59.49 18.95 -47.81
C ASP A 929 -60.82 19.64 -47.47
N GLU A 930 -61.01 20.90 -47.87
CA GLU A 930 -62.25 21.65 -47.63
C GLU A 930 -63.48 21.00 -48.31
N LYS A 931 -63.27 20.21 -49.38
CA LYS A 931 -64.36 19.51 -50.08
C LYS A 931 -64.85 18.27 -49.33
N ALA A 932 -64.12 17.80 -48.31
CA ALA A 932 -64.55 16.68 -47.50
C ALA A 932 -65.76 17.04 -46.62
N GLU A 933 -65.88 18.30 -46.19
CA GLU A 933 -67.01 18.81 -45.41
C GLU A 933 -68.30 18.80 -46.23
N ASP A 934 -68.25 19.20 -47.50
CA ASP A 934 -69.38 19.16 -48.43
C ASP A 934 -69.90 17.74 -48.71
N ASN A 935 -69.04 16.73 -48.52
CA ASN A 935 -69.37 15.31 -48.74
C ASN A 935 -69.97 14.61 -47.51
N LEU A 936 -70.08 15.32 -46.37
CA LEU A 936 -70.60 14.75 -45.13
C LEU A 936 -72.09 14.44 -45.23
N LYS A 937 -72.46 13.19 -44.91
CA LYS A 937 -73.85 12.72 -44.84
C LYS A 937 -74.26 12.46 -43.40
N LYS A 938 -75.48 12.85 -43.06
CA LYS A 938 -76.10 12.49 -41.78
C LYS A 938 -76.69 11.09 -41.83
N THR A 939 -76.57 10.35 -40.74
CA THR A 939 -77.12 9.00 -40.60
C THR A 939 -78.66 9.03 -40.62
N LYS A 940 -79.29 8.21 -41.47
CA LYS A 940 -80.75 8.15 -41.56
C LYS A 940 -81.33 7.21 -40.50
N LEU A 941 -81.81 7.77 -39.40
CA LEU A 941 -82.48 7.02 -38.33
C LEU A 941 -84.02 6.91 -38.52
N PRO A 942 -84.62 5.76 -38.12
CA PRO A 942 -86.08 5.56 -38.14
C PRO A 942 -86.80 6.45 -37.11
N LYS A 943 -88.13 6.53 -37.20
CA LYS A 943 -88.96 7.40 -36.33
C LYS A 943 -88.90 7.05 -34.84
N THR A 944 -88.41 5.88 -34.45
CA THR A 944 -88.20 5.48 -33.05
C THR A 944 -87.18 6.37 -32.33
N TYR A 945 -86.26 6.99 -33.06
CA TYR A 945 -85.28 7.94 -32.53
C TYR A 945 -85.80 9.39 -32.50
N MET A 946 -87.01 9.64 -33.01
CA MET A 946 -87.63 10.95 -32.96
C MET A 946 -88.34 11.14 -31.61
N MET A 947 -87.97 12.18 -30.90
CA MET A 947 -88.52 12.53 -29.60
C MET A 947 -89.82 13.32 -29.71
N SER A 948 -90.54 13.48 -28.59
CA SER A 948 -91.82 14.21 -28.51
C SER A 948 -91.73 15.70 -28.87
N ASN A 949 -90.53 16.29 -28.79
CA ASN A 949 -90.22 17.66 -29.22
C ASN A 949 -89.82 17.77 -30.71
N GLY A 950 -89.86 16.67 -31.46
CA GLY A 950 -89.46 16.61 -32.87
C GLY A 950 -87.95 16.44 -33.10
N TYR A 951 -87.14 16.45 -32.05
CA TYR A 951 -85.70 16.22 -32.13
C TYR A 951 -85.40 14.78 -32.54
N LYS A 952 -84.51 14.58 -33.50
CA LYS A 952 -84.03 13.26 -33.91
C LYS A 952 -82.53 13.36 -34.13
N PRO A 953 -81.70 12.62 -33.36
CA PRO A 953 -80.27 12.71 -33.53
C PRO A 953 -79.88 12.23 -34.94
N ALA A 954 -78.95 12.92 -35.56
CA ALA A 954 -78.49 12.69 -36.91
C ALA A 954 -76.96 12.93 -37.00
N PRO A 955 -76.14 12.08 -36.34
CA PRO A 955 -74.69 12.20 -36.37
C PRO A 955 -74.14 11.89 -37.77
N LEU A 956 -72.90 12.32 -38.00
CA LEU A 956 -72.18 12.12 -39.26
C LEU A 956 -71.85 10.65 -39.52
N ASP A 957 -72.06 10.16 -40.74
CA ASP A 957 -71.65 8.81 -41.16
C ASP A 957 -70.17 8.81 -41.56
N LEU A 958 -69.32 8.31 -40.65
CA LEU A 958 -67.86 8.26 -40.79
C LEU A 958 -67.33 6.81 -40.91
N SER A 959 -68.17 5.84 -41.27
CA SER A 959 -67.80 4.41 -41.34
C SER A 959 -66.65 4.08 -42.31
N HIS A 960 -66.45 4.94 -43.32
CA HIS A 960 -65.38 4.86 -44.32
C HIS A 960 -64.05 5.48 -43.85
N VAL A 961 -64.06 6.26 -42.76
CA VAL A 961 -62.86 6.88 -42.18
C VAL A 961 -62.17 5.85 -41.28
N ARG A 962 -60.85 5.71 -41.42
CA ARG A 962 -60.03 4.82 -40.60
C ARG A 962 -59.08 5.65 -39.75
N LEU A 963 -58.98 5.31 -38.46
CA LEU A 963 -57.99 5.90 -37.57
C LEU A 963 -56.61 5.34 -37.91
N THR A 964 -55.60 6.20 -37.88
CA THR A 964 -54.19 5.78 -38.01
C THR A 964 -53.69 5.16 -36.69
N PRO A 965 -52.60 4.37 -36.70
CA PRO A 965 -51.99 3.87 -35.46
C PRO A 965 -51.60 4.98 -34.48
N ALA A 966 -51.13 6.13 -34.99
CA ALA A 966 -50.84 7.31 -34.18
C ALA A 966 -52.10 7.89 -33.50
N GLN A 967 -53.22 7.94 -34.22
CA GLN A 967 -54.50 8.36 -33.66
C GLN A 967 -55.06 7.36 -32.63
N THR A 968 -54.74 6.06 -32.73
CA THR A 968 -55.16 5.06 -31.75
C THR A 968 -54.46 5.27 -30.40
N MET A 969 -53.14 5.46 -30.41
CA MET A 969 -52.38 5.82 -29.19
C MET A 969 -52.83 7.17 -28.61
N LEU A 970 -53.20 8.12 -29.48
CA LEU A 970 -53.70 9.42 -29.06
C LEU A 970 -55.05 9.31 -28.34
N VAL A 971 -55.95 8.42 -28.78
CA VAL A 971 -57.23 8.16 -28.11
C VAL A 971 -57.00 7.66 -26.67
N ASP A 972 -56.06 6.75 -26.47
CA ASP A 972 -55.72 6.25 -25.12
C ASP A 972 -55.19 7.39 -24.22
N ARG A 973 -54.32 8.25 -24.74
CA ARG A 973 -53.81 9.43 -24.00
C ARG A 973 -54.89 10.46 -23.70
N LEU A 974 -55.83 10.67 -24.62
CA LEU A 974 -56.98 11.55 -24.39
C LEU A 974 -57.92 10.97 -23.33
N ALA A 975 -58.11 9.65 -23.32
CA ALA A 975 -58.90 8.96 -22.30
C ALA A 975 -58.23 9.05 -20.92
N GLU A 976 -56.92 8.83 -20.85
CA GLU A 976 -56.13 9.00 -19.63
C GLU A 976 -56.20 10.44 -19.12
N ASN A 977 -56.02 11.43 -20.01
CA ASN A 977 -56.14 12.84 -19.64
C ASN A 977 -57.55 13.18 -19.15
N GLY A 978 -58.59 12.68 -19.82
CA GLY A 978 -59.99 12.86 -19.41
C GLY A 978 -60.25 12.28 -18.01
N HIS A 979 -59.68 11.10 -17.72
CA HIS A 979 -59.73 10.52 -16.39
C HIS A 979 -58.97 11.37 -15.36
N ASN A 980 -57.79 11.87 -15.69
CA ASN A 980 -56.99 12.74 -14.81
C ASN A 980 -57.71 14.06 -14.50
N VAL A 981 -58.32 14.71 -15.50
CA VAL A 981 -59.11 15.94 -15.30
C VAL A 981 -60.27 15.68 -14.36
N TRP A 982 -61.03 14.61 -14.61
CA TRP A 982 -62.13 14.20 -13.73
C TRP A 982 -61.65 13.92 -12.31
N ALA A 983 -60.57 13.16 -12.16
CA ALA A 983 -60.02 12.79 -10.86
C ALA A 983 -59.50 14.01 -10.10
N ARG A 984 -58.76 14.91 -10.74
CA ARG A 984 -58.29 16.17 -10.14
C ARG A 984 -59.45 16.97 -9.59
N ASP A 985 -60.52 17.14 -10.37
CA ASP A 985 -61.67 17.94 -9.96
C ASP A 985 -62.43 17.29 -8.80
N ARG A 986 -62.53 15.95 -8.77
CA ARG A 986 -63.14 15.20 -7.65
C ARG A 986 -62.28 15.25 -6.39
N VAL A 987 -60.97 15.09 -6.51
CA VAL A 987 -60.02 15.21 -5.39
C VAL A 987 -60.06 16.62 -4.81
N ALA A 988 -60.06 17.65 -5.66
CA ALA A 988 -60.19 19.06 -5.23
C ALA A 988 -61.53 19.33 -4.51
N GLN A 989 -62.59 18.60 -4.86
CA GLN A 989 -63.89 18.65 -4.17
C GLN A 989 -63.93 17.81 -2.87
N GLY A 990 -62.81 17.20 -2.47
CA GLY A 990 -62.64 16.44 -1.23
C GLY A 990 -63.06 14.97 -1.32
N TRP A 991 -63.14 14.39 -2.52
CA TRP A 991 -63.42 12.97 -2.68
C TRP A 991 -62.17 12.13 -2.46
N THR A 992 -62.30 11.01 -1.73
CA THR A 992 -61.19 10.07 -1.43
C THR A 992 -61.66 8.63 -1.64
N TYR A 993 -60.72 7.67 -1.67
CA TYR A 993 -61.02 6.23 -1.81
C TYR A 993 -61.64 5.57 -0.57
N SER A 994 -61.67 6.23 0.59
CA SER A 994 -62.20 5.63 1.82
C SER A 994 -63.70 5.88 2.01
N SER A 995 -64.40 4.83 2.47
CA SER A 995 -65.83 4.84 2.76
C SER A 995 -66.19 5.48 4.12
N VAL A 996 -65.18 5.85 4.92
CA VAL A 996 -65.31 6.09 6.36
C VAL A 996 -65.85 7.49 6.72
N ARG A 997 -66.11 8.39 5.75
CA ARG A 997 -66.75 9.69 6.05
C ARG A 997 -68.26 9.69 5.77
N SER A 998 -69.01 10.00 6.82
CA SER A 998 -70.47 10.09 6.94
C SER A 998 -71.16 11.23 6.16
N LEU A 999 -70.68 11.65 4.98
CA LEU A 999 -71.41 12.54 4.05
C LEU A 999 -71.01 12.26 2.58
N SER A 1000 -71.73 11.34 1.94
CA SER A 1000 -72.07 11.30 0.50
C SER A 1000 -71.00 11.50 -0.60
N ARG A 1001 -69.69 11.31 -0.35
CA ARG A 1001 -68.63 11.56 -1.37
C ARG A 1001 -67.49 10.54 -1.33
N SER A 1002 -67.76 9.32 -1.82
CA SER A 1002 -66.76 8.25 -1.99
C SER A 1002 -66.45 8.04 -3.48
N LEU A 1003 -65.17 8.00 -3.88
CA LEU A 1003 -64.81 7.53 -5.21
C LEU A 1003 -65.00 6.01 -5.24
N LEU A 1004 -66.01 5.54 -5.99
CA LEU A 1004 -66.13 4.11 -6.27
C LEU A 1004 -65.03 3.73 -7.28
N PRO A 1005 -64.29 2.64 -7.06
CA PRO A 1005 -63.38 2.12 -8.07
C PRO A 1005 -64.21 1.67 -9.29
N LEU A 1006 -63.85 2.17 -10.48
CA LEU A 1006 -64.35 1.69 -11.77
C LEU A 1006 -63.44 0.59 -12.31
#